data_AF-A0A935M5R7-F1
#
_entry.id   AF-A0A935M5R7-F1
#
_cell.length_a   1.000
_cell.length_b   1.000
_cell.length_c   1.000
_cell.angle_alpha   90.00
_cell.angle_beta   90.00
_cell.angle_gamma   90.00
#
_symmetry.space_group_name_H-M   'P 1'
#
loop_
_entity.id
_entity.type
_entity.pdbx_description
1 polymer ?
#
loop_
_entity_poly.entity_id
_entity_poly.type
_entity_poly.pdbx_seq_one_letter_code
_entity_poly.pdbx_strand_id
1 'polypeptide(L)'
;MTTQAPVSSFDITYQQPGIAGGIRVAAALHRDRLELRLSTGVLAAFFAFPQLGRPHFPEAGNGSDPVMVLGPDRVTVTVVGLPSESAELVRAALADRIALVASGDPTTVIPLELGPSTPVDGGVGFPLLGRPAERQLYDVALRAGTVGWEVVAPHAVYYRSTWTDFGLAHITDTHVARRIDAFRPTLRDLGLTEAAARMCNMNDQFRGFVSFANRLHAAGELDVIVATGDLIDYVHETDDDREGLGNAGFLRDLILGRAPGPDWPTVEELRVPILMTPGNHDYRRHPYHLVFDVNLGGQDVKRVRNFSELALLEREAMALTNTLYFPGATEVPNLGKSAATAMVEIDPTLRAFRQALADPGPHVARLGKHRVVLVDSAHDVGMPDSATDALWELVKEWWNGSGDEDFMTLIGGSPNCEGVNDEEYAVAVDAIESAPDDGLVVLGLHAPLINPWNGETPFFLRETQRPALAQQAAWWVQRHTGATSADLMSEHPDWFARPGEGEPAYLKRGTTQDLLDAGVSRGRTDDLLQALAGVGTRRRADVVLAGHTHRHNEISIRVLDDGSLSYFLDFYTANPRAWYPNKVVRVGDVRQAAGGHLDLPTTKTYVEVDEDAIAHAEPHPMPWDATHDWVTFVPPYADPLATSADPRAWWDRHKPLQLQTGALGLWENNQVSFSGLRLLSVRGDVIQRVHFLPRERLDAYRWELSLEQAAAPEPRHQVLTRERTRRFGSPPAASAPLVLTPAAGGNSVVYRDGEGYLVELWDVPGSAGAGRLAGRDVAPAAVGSPSGFVGPDGTAVVLFRGDDRHIHSLYWAGTASAGHDALSQSCEASEAEGDPSGYVLAGITHVFYRTADGHIEELWWPGAEAVSHGHITGYCDEPLAAGDPQGYPVTTTAQNIVLYRGVDGHVHSLYWSDGPTGHDNLSGYCGSPLAAGDPFGYHLPHLDSHQVVYRSADGHLHEIGWAGAAPASAWDVVGAAGAPPAAADPACWFVPANGTKHISYAGVDGHVHDLAWPAGTATPTWTDLTLSALAPPAAAEHVTGWVEPGSATCRVAFRGTDGHLHEIRWG
;
A
#
# COMPACT_ATOMS: atom_id res chain seq x y z
N MET A 1 -52.51 7.36 20.78
CA MET A 1 -52.41 8.50 19.84
C MET A 1 -51.62 9.59 20.54
N THR A 2 -50.35 9.72 20.19
CA THR A 2 -49.47 10.80 20.65
C THR A 2 -49.96 12.13 20.07
N THR A 3 -50.02 13.15 20.92
CA THR A 3 -50.49 14.52 20.64
C THR A 3 -49.45 15.33 19.87
N GLN A 4 -48.96 14.84 18.72
CA GLN A 4 -48.08 15.65 17.87
C GLN A 4 -48.90 16.73 17.15
N ALA A 5 -48.44 17.98 17.23
CA ALA A 5 -49.04 19.08 16.49
C ALA A 5 -48.94 18.83 14.98
N PRO A 6 -49.98 19.15 14.19
CA PRO A 6 -49.92 19.02 12.74
C PRO A 6 -48.93 20.05 12.16
N VAL A 7 -48.22 19.66 11.10
CA VAL A 7 -47.41 20.54 10.23
C VAL A 7 -48.30 21.67 9.67
N SER A 8 -49.52 21.33 9.26
CA SER A 8 -50.54 22.32 8.92
C SER A 8 -51.96 21.78 9.08
N SER A 9 -52.91 22.68 9.32
CA SER A 9 -54.35 22.38 9.33
C SER A 9 -55.06 23.27 8.32
N PHE A 10 -56.00 22.69 7.58
CA PHE A 10 -56.70 23.37 6.48
C PHE A 10 -58.05 22.72 6.21
N ASP A 11 -58.90 23.41 5.46
CA ASP A 11 -60.14 22.84 4.95
C ASP A 11 -60.03 22.60 3.45
N ILE A 12 -60.56 21.48 3.00
CA ILE A 12 -60.73 21.18 1.57
C ILE A 12 -62.21 21.20 1.20
N THR A 13 -62.52 21.71 0.02
CA THR A 13 -63.88 21.66 -0.54
C THR A 13 -63.93 20.54 -1.57
N TYR A 14 -64.53 19.41 -1.19
CA TYR A 14 -64.67 18.26 -2.09
C TYR A 14 -66.00 18.33 -2.83
N GLN A 15 -65.96 18.38 -4.16
CA GLN A 15 -67.15 18.40 -5.01
C GLN A 15 -67.70 16.98 -5.15
N GLN A 16 -68.63 16.60 -4.27
CA GLN A 16 -69.34 15.33 -4.41
C GLN A 16 -70.38 15.42 -5.55
N PRO A 17 -70.46 14.44 -6.46
CA PRO A 17 -71.46 14.44 -7.52
C PRO A 17 -72.89 14.56 -6.95
N GLY A 18 -73.62 15.61 -7.35
CA GLY A 18 -75.01 15.84 -6.93
C GLY A 18 -75.23 16.80 -5.76
N ILE A 19 -74.18 17.36 -5.15
CA ILE A 19 -74.27 18.36 -4.07
C ILE A 19 -73.75 19.73 -4.56
N ALA A 20 -74.65 20.70 -4.73
CA ALA A 20 -74.26 22.06 -5.11
C ALA A 20 -73.49 22.75 -3.97
N GLY A 21 -72.21 23.06 -4.20
CA GLY A 21 -71.34 23.77 -3.23
C GLY A 21 -70.24 22.91 -2.59
N GLY A 22 -70.26 21.58 -2.78
CA GLY A 22 -69.27 20.66 -2.21
C GLY A 22 -69.39 20.47 -0.68
N ILE A 23 -68.64 19.51 -0.15
CA ILE A 23 -68.52 19.24 1.29
C ILE A 23 -67.20 19.81 1.79
N ARG A 24 -67.25 20.58 2.88
CA ARG A 24 -66.06 21.08 3.57
C ARG A 24 -65.54 20.00 4.51
N VAL A 25 -64.32 19.51 4.25
CA VAL A 25 -63.66 18.48 5.05
C VAL A 25 -62.46 19.12 5.75
N ALA A 26 -62.40 19.03 7.07
CA ALA A 26 -61.26 19.49 7.84
C ALA A 26 -60.12 18.46 7.72
N ALA A 27 -58.92 18.95 7.41
CA ALA A 27 -57.72 18.16 7.20
C ALA A 27 -56.60 18.60 8.15
N ALA A 28 -55.87 17.64 8.70
CA ALA A 28 -54.66 17.85 9.49
C ALA A 28 -53.51 17.05 8.87
N LEU A 29 -52.47 17.75 8.43
CA LEU A 29 -51.26 17.15 7.88
C LEU A 29 -50.22 17.04 8.98
N HIS A 30 -49.86 15.82 9.34
CA HIS A 30 -48.79 15.48 10.27
C HIS A 30 -47.56 14.99 9.51
N ARG A 31 -46.43 14.82 10.20
CA ARG A 31 -45.19 14.33 9.59
C ARG A 31 -45.31 12.92 9.02
N ASP A 32 -46.15 12.10 9.64
CA ASP A 32 -46.31 10.66 9.38
C ASP A 32 -47.65 10.32 8.73
N ARG A 33 -48.60 11.26 8.63
CA ARG A 33 -49.93 11.01 8.07
C ARG A 33 -50.71 12.28 7.72
N LEU A 34 -51.70 12.12 6.86
CA LEU A 34 -52.81 13.05 6.67
C LEU A 34 -54.06 12.49 7.34
N GLU A 35 -54.73 13.29 8.17
CA GLU A 35 -56.04 12.97 8.75
C GLU A 35 -57.13 13.83 8.11
N LEU A 36 -58.20 13.18 7.62
CA LEU A 36 -59.38 13.81 7.04
C LEU A 36 -60.61 13.52 7.91
N ARG A 37 -61.25 14.57 8.43
CA ARG A 37 -62.43 14.45 9.32
C ARG A 37 -63.72 14.47 8.50
N LEU A 38 -64.29 13.29 8.29
CA LEU A 38 -65.55 13.08 7.59
C LEU A 38 -66.72 13.05 8.60
N SER A 39 -67.95 13.21 8.12
CA SER A 39 -69.15 13.06 8.95
C SER A 39 -69.34 11.63 9.48
N THR A 40 -68.69 10.65 8.87
CA THR A 40 -68.79 9.22 9.19
C THR A 40 -67.58 8.66 9.97
N GLY A 41 -66.52 9.45 10.17
CA GLY A 41 -65.29 9.00 10.83
C GLY A 41 -64.04 9.77 10.36
N VAL A 42 -62.86 9.26 10.71
CA VAL A 42 -61.57 9.80 10.25
C VAL A 42 -60.97 8.88 9.20
N LEU A 43 -60.62 9.44 8.05
CA LEU A 43 -59.83 8.75 7.04
C LEU A 43 -58.37 9.20 7.20
N ALA A 44 -57.45 8.24 7.33
CA ALA A 44 -56.02 8.53 7.48
C ALA A 44 -55.23 7.95 6.29
N ALA A 45 -54.35 8.77 5.71
CA ALA A 45 -53.33 8.33 4.77
C ALA A 45 -51.97 8.42 5.46
N PHE A 46 -51.25 7.30 5.58
CA PHE A 46 -49.98 7.20 6.28
C PHE A 46 -48.80 7.37 5.32
N PHE A 47 -47.73 7.96 5.81
CA PHE A 47 -46.49 8.22 5.08
C PHE A 47 -45.38 7.29 5.56
N ALA A 48 -44.70 6.66 4.61
CA ALA A 48 -43.55 5.79 4.84
C ALA A 48 -42.36 6.22 3.97
N PHE A 49 -41.97 7.50 4.11
CA PHE A 49 -40.90 8.09 3.31
C PHE A 49 -39.54 7.46 3.62
N PRO A 50 -38.64 7.35 2.62
CA PRO A 50 -37.26 6.92 2.84
C PRO A 50 -36.58 7.78 3.90
N GLN A 51 -35.69 7.19 4.69
CA GLN A 51 -34.96 7.87 5.77
C GLN A 51 -33.49 8.05 5.40
N LEU A 52 -32.83 8.99 6.06
CA LEU A 52 -31.40 9.27 5.90
C LEU A 52 -30.57 7.98 6.11
N GLY A 53 -29.67 7.66 5.18
CA GLY A 53 -28.94 6.39 5.17
C GLY A 53 -29.54 5.32 4.24
N ARG A 54 -30.79 5.50 3.76
CA ARG A 54 -31.44 4.65 2.75
C ARG A 54 -32.27 5.47 1.76
N PRO A 55 -31.63 6.35 0.96
CA PRO A 55 -32.32 7.09 -0.08
C PRO A 55 -32.96 6.14 -1.11
N HIS A 56 -34.08 6.57 -1.66
CA HIS A 56 -34.70 5.93 -2.80
C HIS A 56 -34.10 6.45 -4.11
N PHE A 57 -33.92 5.54 -5.07
CA PHE A 57 -33.43 5.82 -6.41
C PHE A 57 -34.55 5.52 -7.41
N PRO A 58 -35.28 6.53 -7.90
CA PRO A 58 -36.39 6.33 -8.81
C PRO A 58 -35.92 5.71 -10.13
N GLU A 59 -36.75 4.87 -10.73
CA GLU A 59 -36.52 4.38 -12.09
C GLU A 59 -36.64 5.50 -13.13
N ALA A 60 -36.00 5.32 -14.27
CA ALA A 60 -36.06 6.28 -15.36
C ALA A 60 -37.50 6.44 -15.88
N GLY A 61 -37.92 7.68 -16.11
CA GLY A 61 -39.17 7.96 -16.83
C GLY A 61 -39.07 7.58 -18.31
N ASN A 62 -40.22 7.35 -18.93
CA ASN A 62 -40.39 7.00 -20.34
C ASN A 62 -40.43 8.22 -21.29
N GLY A 63 -40.07 9.43 -20.84
CA GLY A 63 -40.07 10.66 -21.65
C GLY A 63 -40.74 11.84 -20.95
N SER A 64 -41.57 12.61 -21.67
CA SER A 64 -42.21 13.87 -21.24
C SER A 64 -43.17 13.77 -20.03
N ASP A 65 -43.36 12.59 -19.46
CA ASP A 65 -44.25 12.34 -18.33
C ASP A 65 -43.51 12.51 -16.99
N PRO A 66 -44.20 12.88 -15.91
CA PRO A 66 -43.59 12.93 -14.59
C PRO A 66 -43.12 11.52 -14.18
N VAL A 67 -41.92 11.44 -13.61
CA VAL A 67 -41.33 10.20 -13.12
C VAL A 67 -42.05 9.79 -11.84
N MET A 68 -42.22 8.48 -11.62
CA MET A 68 -42.61 7.96 -10.31
C MET A 68 -41.44 8.10 -9.34
N VAL A 69 -41.43 9.21 -8.62
CA VAL A 69 -40.40 9.58 -7.64
C VAL A 69 -40.44 8.66 -6.43
N LEU A 70 -41.64 8.30 -5.97
CA LEU A 70 -41.82 7.37 -4.86
C LEU A 70 -42.97 6.42 -5.18
N GLY A 71 -42.77 5.15 -4.84
CA GLY A 71 -43.75 4.09 -5.08
C GLY A 71 -45.07 4.26 -4.32
N PRO A 72 -46.11 3.49 -4.69
CA PRO A 72 -47.42 3.59 -4.06
C PRO A 72 -47.46 3.14 -2.60
N ASP A 73 -46.46 2.40 -2.15
CA ASP A 73 -46.26 1.97 -0.76
C ASP A 73 -45.89 3.13 0.20
N ARG A 74 -45.57 4.32 -0.34
CA ARG A 74 -45.11 5.47 0.46
C ARG A 74 -46.22 6.35 0.99
N VAL A 75 -47.38 6.35 0.34
CA VAL A 75 -48.60 7.03 0.82
C VAL A 75 -49.73 6.02 0.77
N THR A 76 -50.12 5.48 1.91
CA THR A 76 -51.06 4.35 1.98
C THR A 76 -52.27 4.64 2.85
N VAL A 77 -53.39 4.00 2.51
CA VAL A 77 -54.63 4.05 3.26
C VAL A 77 -55.02 2.62 3.63
N THR A 78 -55.11 2.35 4.93
CA THR A 78 -55.41 1.02 5.50
C THR A 78 -56.91 0.72 5.45
N VAL A 79 -57.53 0.81 4.26
CA VAL A 79 -58.93 0.46 4.02
C VAL A 79 -59.01 -0.34 2.71
N VAL A 80 -59.21 -1.65 2.83
CA VAL A 80 -59.38 -2.53 1.67
C VAL A 80 -60.66 -2.16 0.92
N GLY A 81 -60.53 -1.85 -0.38
CA GLY A 81 -61.67 -1.43 -1.21
C GLY A 81 -62.13 0.02 -0.97
N LEU A 82 -61.19 0.93 -0.69
CA LEU A 82 -61.44 2.36 -0.54
C LEU A 82 -62.32 2.89 -1.70
N PRO A 83 -63.50 3.48 -1.44
CA PRO A 83 -64.35 4.04 -2.50
C PRO A 83 -63.59 5.08 -3.33
N SER A 84 -63.86 5.16 -4.64
CA SER A 84 -63.20 6.10 -5.55
C SER A 84 -63.30 7.55 -5.07
N GLU A 85 -64.44 7.93 -4.49
CA GLU A 85 -64.66 9.25 -3.91
C GLU A 85 -63.68 9.57 -2.76
N SER A 86 -63.34 8.58 -1.94
CA SER A 86 -62.38 8.73 -0.84
C SER A 86 -60.94 8.80 -1.34
N ALA A 87 -60.62 8.08 -2.43
CA ALA A 87 -59.31 8.16 -3.06
C ALA A 87 -59.07 9.55 -3.69
N GLU A 88 -60.06 10.08 -4.42
CA GLU A 88 -60.05 11.44 -4.97
C GLU A 88 -59.90 12.49 -3.87
N LEU A 89 -60.56 12.28 -2.72
CA LEU A 89 -60.45 13.18 -1.57
C LEU A 89 -59.02 13.23 -1.00
N VAL A 90 -58.36 12.08 -0.85
CA VAL A 90 -56.96 12.01 -0.39
C VAL A 90 -56.04 12.72 -1.38
N ARG A 91 -56.21 12.49 -2.69
CA ARG A 91 -55.41 13.18 -3.72
C ARG A 91 -55.63 14.70 -3.68
N ALA A 92 -56.88 15.15 -3.59
CA ALA A 92 -57.20 16.57 -3.48
C ALA A 92 -56.65 17.21 -2.20
N ALA A 93 -56.60 16.46 -1.11
CA ALA A 93 -56.06 16.93 0.16
C ALA A 93 -54.55 17.13 0.15
N LEU A 94 -53.82 16.27 -0.59
CA LEU A 94 -52.36 16.30 -0.67
C LEU A 94 -51.82 17.10 -1.88
N ALA A 95 -52.69 17.50 -2.80
CA ALA A 95 -52.34 18.38 -3.91
C ALA A 95 -51.64 19.65 -3.43
N ASP A 96 -50.49 19.97 -4.04
CA ASP A 96 -49.61 21.08 -3.67
C ASP A 96 -49.15 21.10 -2.19
N ARG A 97 -49.10 19.94 -1.53
CA ARG A 97 -48.69 19.82 -0.11
C ARG A 97 -47.54 18.87 0.17
N ILE A 98 -47.12 18.09 -0.82
CA ILE A 98 -45.90 17.27 -0.76
C ILE A 98 -44.98 17.79 -1.86
N ALA A 99 -43.70 17.97 -1.55
CA ALA A 99 -42.69 18.35 -2.53
C ALA A 99 -41.35 17.69 -2.21
N LEU A 100 -40.51 17.63 -3.23
CA LEU A 100 -39.08 17.49 -3.05
C LEU A 100 -38.45 18.87 -2.85
N VAL A 101 -37.46 18.96 -1.97
CA VAL A 101 -36.62 20.14 -1.76
C VAL A 101 -35.18 19.72 -1.99
N ALA A 102 -34.42 20.42 -2.82
CA ALA A 102 -33.03 20.04 -3.07
C ALA A 102 -32.20 20.14 -1.79
N SER A 103 -31.52 19.06 -1.41
CA SER A 103 -30.68 19.03 -0.20
C SER A 103 -29.55 20.07 -0.33
N GLY A 104 -29.35 20.90 0.69
CA GLY A 104 -28.42 22.04 0.65
C GLY A 104 -28.88 23.26 -0.18
N ASP A 105 -30.04 23.21 -0.84
CA ASP A 105 -30.67 24.36 -1.51
C ASP A 105 -32.20 24.37 -1.30
N PRO A 106 -32.69 24.96 -0.19
CA PRO A 106 -34.12 24.98 0.13
C PRO A 106 -34.96 25.83 -0.83
N THR A 107 -34.35 26.54 -1.78
CA THR A 107 -35.07 27.37 -2.75
C THR A 107 -35.56 26.58 -3.97
N THR A 108 -34.94 25.42 -4.24
CA THR A 108 -35.32 24.53 -5.33
C THR A 108 -36.38 23.54 -4.82
N VAL A 109 -37.65 23.81 -5.16
CA VAL A 109 -38.80 23.01 -4.74
C VAL A 109 -39.50 22.38 -5.93
N ILE A 110 -39.76 21.07 -5.87
CA ILE A 110 -40.45 20.31 -6.91
C ILE A 110 -41.73 19.72 -6.31
N PRO A 111 -42.90 20.33 -6.57
CA PRO A 111 -44.17 19.79 -6.13
C PRO A 111 -44.38 18.37 -6.65
N LEU A 112 -44.91 17.49 -5.80
CA LEU A 112 -45.24 16.11 -6.15
C LEU A 112 -46.74 15.96 -6.35
N GLU A 113 -47.10 15.30 -7.45
CA GLU A 113 -48.48 14.93 -7.77
C GLU A 113 -48.76 13.53 -7.23
N LEU A 114 -49.94 13.33 -6.62
CA LEU A 114 -50.40 11.98 -6.31
C LEU A 114 -50.98 11.32 -7.56
N GLY A 115 -50.39 10.20 -7.95
CA GLY A 115 -50.88 9.37 -9.04
C GLY A 115 -52.16 8.60 -8.69
N PRO A 116 -52.67 7.79 -9.63
CA PRO A 116 -53.86 6.99 -9.41
C PRO A 116 -53.65 5.97 -8.28
N SER A 117 -54.71 5.68 -7.53
CA SER A 117 -54.68 4.71 -6.44
C SER A 117 -54.42 3.30 -6.96
N THR A 118 -53.49 2.59 -6.33
CA THR A 118 -53.12 1.20 -6.67
C THR A 118 -53.26 0.28 -5.46
N PRO A 119 -53.68 -0.98 -5.63
CA PRO A 119 -53.64 -1.96 -4.54
C PRO A 119 -52.22 -2.14 -4.02
N VAL A 120 -52.07 -2.20 -2.70
CA VAL A 120 -50.83 -2.55 -1.98
C VAL A 120 -51.17 -3.51 -0.84
N ASP A 121 -50.17 -4.15 -0.25
CA ASP A 121 -50.40 -5.05 0.87
C ASP A 121 -51.10 -4.32 2.03
N GLY A 122 -52.25 -4.86 2.46
CA GLY A 122 -53.04 -4.30 3.56
C GLY A 122 -53.83 -3.02 3.25
N GLY A 123 -53.88 -2.53 2.00
CA GLY A 123 -54.61 -1.30 1.69
C GLY A 123 -54.55 -0.81 0.24
N VAL A 124 -54.64 0.51 0.09
CA VAL A 124 -54.53 1.22 -1.19
C VAL A 124 -53.42 2.27 -1.08
N GLY A 125 -52.53 2.28 -2.06
CA GLY A 125 -51.37 3.17 -2.14
C GLY A 125 -51.48 4.22 -3.24
N PHE A 126 -50.72 5.31 -3.13
CA PHE A 126 -50.66 6.40 -4.11
C PHE A 126 -49.21 6.69 -4.47
N PRO A 127 -48.79 6.48 -5.75
CA PRO A 127 -47.45 6.82 -6.17
C PRO A 127 -47.29 8.34 -6.21
N LEU A 128 -46.09 8.83 -5.91
CA LEU A 128 -45.78 10.26 -6.02
C LEU A 128 -45.01 10.51 -7.31
N LEU A 129 -45.55 11.40 -8.13
CA LEU A 129 -45.04 11.73 -9.45
C LEU A 129 -44.40 13.12 -9.43
N GLY A 130 -43.27 13.29 -10.10
CA GLY A 130 -42.53 14.55 -10.12
C GLY A 130 -41.57 14.69 -11.29
N ARG A 131 -40.90 15.83 -11.38
CA ARG A 131 -39.91 16.13 -12.43
C ARG A 131 -38.56 16.54 -11.82
N PRO A 132 -37.87 15.63 -11.12
CA PRO A 132 -36.57 15.91 -10.52
C PRO A 132 -35.50 16.21 -11.58
N ALA A 133 -34.57 17.10 -11.26
CA ALA A 133 -33.35 17.32 -12.03
C ALA A 133 -32.36 16.16 -11.89
N GLU A 134 -31.57 15.92 -12.94
CA GLU A 134 -30.50 14.92 -12.96
C GLU A 134 -29.45 15.15 -11.87
N ARG A 135 -28.94 14.05 -11.30
CA ARG A 135 -27.84 14.03 -10.33
C ARG A 135 -28.09 14.98 -9.16
N GLN A 136 -29.28 14.89 -8.58
CA GLN A 136 -29.70 15.75 -7.47
C GLN A 136 -30.29 14.93 -6.34
N LEU A 137 -29.81 15.19 -5.12
CA LEU A 137 -30.36 14.70 -3.87
C LEU A 137 -31.46 15.64 -3.37
N TYR A 138 -32.54 15.04 -2.88
CA TYR A 138 -33.72 15.74 -2.39
C TYR A 138 -34.17 15.23 -1.01
N ASP A 139 -34.69 16.16 -0.25
CA ASP A 139 -35.52 15.94 0.92
C ASP A 139 -36.99 15.86 0.54
N VAL A 140 -37.79 15.07 1.26
CA VAL A 140 -39.26 15.16 1.18
C VAL A 140 -39.75 16.18 2.20
N ALA A 141 -40.53 17.15 1.74
CA ALA A 141 -41.10 18.21 2.55
C ALA A 141 -42.62 18.27 2.45
N LEU A 142 -43.25 18.67 3.55
CA LEU A 142 -44.67 18.91 3.67
C LEU A 142 -44.96 20.41 3.79
N ARG A 143 -46.08 20.86 3.24
CA ARG A 143 -46.41 22.28 3.25
C ARG A 143 -46.86 22.78 4.63
N ALA A 144 -46.05 23.68 5.21
CA ALA A 144 -46.29 24.36 6.48
C ALA A 144 -47.02 25.70 6.23
N GLY A 145 -48.33 25.63 5.97
CA GLY A 145 -49.18 26.82 5.76
C GLY A 145 -49.28 27.27 4.30
N THR A 146 -49.24 28.58 4.04
CA THR A 146 -49.47 29.14 2.69
C THR A 146 -48.22 29.23 1.83
N VAL A 147 -47.03 29.42 2.42
CA VAL A 147 -45.76 29.66 1.69
C VAL A 147 -44.56 28.84 2.17
N GLY A 148 -44.64 28.16 3.33
CA GLY A 148 -43.51 27.41 3.90
C GLY A 148 -43.52 25.92 3.61
N TRP A 149 -42.35 25.31 3.61
CA TRP A 149 -42.12 23.86 3.54
C TRP A 149 -41.38 23.39 4.79
N GLU A 150 -41.82 22.28 5.39
CA GLU A 150 -41.16 21.59 6.49
C GLU A 150 -40.60 20.27 5.98
N VAL A 151 -39.27 20.09 6.06
CA VAL A 151 -38.62 18.82 5.72
C VAL A 151 -39.01 17.77 6.75
N VAL A 152 -39.55 16.65 6.27
CA VAL A 152 -39.97 15.51 7.11
C VAL A 152 -39.11 14.27 6.90
N ALA A 153 -38.46 14.16 5.75
CA ALA A 153 -37.51 13.09 5.45
C ALA A 153 -36.34 13.65 4.64
N PRO A 154 -35.20 13.98 5.27
CA PRO A 154 -34.04 14.49 4.56
C PRO A 154 -33.30 13.37 3.82
N HIS A 155 -32.62 13.75 2.72
CA HIS A 155 -31.80 12.86 1.88
C HIS A 155 -32.58 11.61 1.44
N ALA A 156 -33.84 11.80 1.09
CA ALA A 156 -34.78 10.71 0.88
C ALA A 156 -34.80 10.21 -0.56
N VAL A 157 -34.51 11.07 -1.55
CA VAL A 157 -34.58 10.71 -2.96
C VAL A 157 -33.38 11.26 -3.72
N TYR A 158 -32.69 10.41 -4.45
CA TYR A 158 -31.67 10.84 -5.41
C TYR A 158 -32.10 10.45 -6.82
N TYR A 159 -32.22 11.43 -7.72
CA TYR A 159 -32.65 11.17 -9.08
C TYR A 159 -31.50 11.19 -10.08
N ARG A 160 -31.48 10.14 -10.90
CA ARG A 160 -30.65 10.04 -12.09
C ARG A 160 -31.33 9.13 -13.11
N SER A 161 -31.43 9.54 -14.36
CA SER A 161 -32.12 8.74 -15.39
C SER A 161 -31.33 7.54 -15.89
N THR A 162 -30.00 7.58 -15.85
CA THR A 162 -29.15 6.48 -16.34
C THR A 162 -28.01 6.18 -15.38
N TRP A 163 -27.77 4.89 -15.12
CA TRP A 163 -26.72 4.40 -14.22
C TRP A 163 -25.56 3.70 -14.94
N THR A 164 -25.35 4.03 -16.22
CA THR A 164 -24.26 3.43 -17.01
C THR A 164 -22.87 3.93 -16.61
N ASP A 165 -22.78 5.21 -16.25
CA ASP A 165 -21.55 5.85 -15.79
C ASP A 165 -21.82 6.48 -14.42
N PHE A 166 -21.13 6.08 -13.36
CA PHE A 166 -21.30 6.70 -12.04
C PHE A 166 -20.08 6.49 -11.15
N GLY A 167 -19.96 7.32 -10.11
CA GLY A 167 -18.98 7.14 -9.05
C GLY A 167 -19.60 6.59 -7.77
N LEU A 168 -18.94 5.62 -7.15
CA LEU A 168 -19.29 5.09 -5.83
C LEU A 168 -18.11 5.23 -4.87
N ALA A 169 -18.27 6.01 -3.81
CA ALA A 169 -17.29 6.10 -2.73
C ALA A 169 -17.64 5.09 -1.63
N HIS A 170 -16.63 4.43 -1.09
CA HIS A 170 -16.74 3.63 0.12
C HIS A 170 -15.96 4.30 1.23
N ILE A 171 -16.64 4.62 2.34
CA ILE A 171 -16.05 5.10 3.57
C ILE A 171 -16.42 4.14 4.70
N THR A 172 -15.59 4.09 5.73
CA THR A 172 -15.78 3.14 6.82
C THR A 172 -15.10 3.66 8.09
N ASP A 173 -15.56 3.19 9.25
CA ASP A 173 -14.99 3.49 10.56
C ASP A 173 -14.83 5.00 10.78
N THR A 174 -15.94 5.73 10.66
CA THR A 174 -15.92 7.19 10.83
C THR A 174 -15.77 7.62 12.28
N HIS A 175 -16.19 6.77 13.23
CA HIS A 175 -16.11 6.96 14.68
C HIS A 175 -16.48 8.39 15.12
N VAL A 176 -17.55 8.95 14.58
CA VAL A 176 -17.94 10.31 14.99
C VAL A 176 -18.50 10.26 16.41
N ALA A 177 -18.11 11.24 17.22
CA ALA A 177 -18.61 11.38 18.58
C ALA A 177 -18.53 12.85 19.03
N ARG A 178 -19.59 13.32 19.69
CA ARG A 178 -19.74 14.71 20.10
C ARG A 178 -18.58 15.18 20.98
N ARG A 179 -18.06 14.34 21.87
CA ARG A 179 -16.95 14.70 22.78
C ARG A 179 -15.66 15.10 22.08
N ILE A 180 -15.40 14.60 20.87
CA ILE A 180 -14.08 14.76 20.22
C ILE A 180 -13.81 16.23 19.90
N ASP A 181 -14.86 17.00 19.59
CA ASP A 181 -14.75 18.44 19.36
C ASP A 181 -14.30 19.21 20.62
N ALA A 182 -14.45 18.65 21.82
CA ALA A 182 -13.95 19.25 23.05
C ALA A 182 -12.46 18.98 23.31
N PHE A 183 -11.86 17.98 22.65
CA PHE A 183 -10.52 17.51 22.99
C PHE A 183 -9.42 18.52 22.65
N ARG A 184 -9.38 19.03 21.41
CA ARG A 184 -8.36 20.03 21.02
C ARG A 184 -8.45 21.32 21.85
N PRO A 185 -9.63 21.94 22.08
CA PRO A 185 -9.74 23.06 23.00
C PRO A 185 -9.22 22.74 24.40
N THR A 186 -9.60 21.59 24.97
CA THR A 186 -9.16 21.17 26.30
C THR A 186 -7.64 21.00 26.37
N LEU A 187 -7.02 20.38 25.36
CA LEU A 187 -5.57 20.24 25.28
C LEU A 187 -4.87 21.60 25.20
N ARG A 188 -5.43 22.56 24.46
CA ARG A 188 -4.92 23.95 24.39
C ARG A 188 -5.00 24.62 25.77
N ASP A 189 -6.11 24.48 26.48
CA ASP A 189 -6.32 25.04 27.82
C ASP A 189 -5.37 24.43 28.87
N LEU A 190 -4.98 23.17 28.70
CA LEU A 190 -3.98 22.48 29.52
C LEU A 190 -2.53 22.86 29.16
N GLY A 191 -2.30 23.71 28.16
CA GLY A 191 -0.97 24.08 27.67
C GLY A 191 -0.29 23.02 26.79
N LEU A 192 -1.04 21.99 26.35
CA LEU A 192 -0.57 20.89 25.51
C LEU A 192 -0.79 21.21 24.02
N THR A 193 -0.27 22.34 23.54
CA THR A 193 -0.54 22.85 22.18
C THR A 193 -0.04 21.92 21.07
N GLU A 194 1.12 21.27 21.24
CA GLU A 194 1.64 20.29 20.27
C GLU A 194 0.73 19.07 20.15
N ALA A 195 0.22 18.56 21.28
CA ALA A 195 -0.78 17.49 21.31
C ALA A 195 -2.07 17.93 20.59
N ALA A 196 -2.56 19.14 20.88
CA ALA A 196 -3.73 19.69 20.22
C ALA A 196 -3.54 19.89 18.70
N ALA A 197 -2.32 20.15 18.22
CA ALA A 197 -2.03 20.33 16.81
C ALA A 197 -2.00 18.99 16.05
N ARG A 198 -1.31 17.98 16.62
CA ARG A 198 -1.14 16.66 16.01
C ARG A 198 -2.32 15.72 16.19
N MET A 199 -3.21 15.97 17.16
CA MET A 199 -4.37 15.14 17.43
C MET A 199 -5.23 14.97 16.17
N CYS A 200 -5.72 13.76 15.89
CA CYS A 200 -6.72 13.55 14.85
C CYS A 200 -8.14 13.81 15.39
N ASN A 201 -8.90 14.71 14.77
CA ASN A 201 -10.32 14.93 15.10
C ASN A 201 -11.21 14.29 14.03
N MET A 202 -11.80 13.13 14.34
CA MET A 202 -12.63 12.36 13.41
C MET A 202 -13.85 13.12 12.92
N ASN A 203 -14.41 14.02 13.72
CA ASN A 203 -15.52 14.87 13.29
C ASN A 203 -15.09 15.83 12.18
N ASP A 204 -13.89 16.41 12.29
CA ASP A 204 -13.33 17.28 11.25
C ASP A 204 -12.95 16.48 9.99
N GLN A 205 -12.51 15.22 10.15
CA GLN A 205 -12.30 14.32 9.01
C GLN A 205 -13.59 14.11 8.22
N PHE A 206 -14.70 13.86 8.91
CA PHE A 206 -16.00 13.72 8.25
C PHE A 206 -16.47 15.03 7.59
N ARG A 207 -16.26 16.20 8.23
CA ARG A 207 -16.56 17.52 7.63
C ARG A 207 -15.73 17.80 6.37
N GLY A 208 -14.44 17.45 6.40
CA GLY A 208 -13.54 17.52 5.26
C GLY A 208 -13.99 16.62 4.12
N PHE A 209 -14.36 15.37 4.45
CA PHE A 209 -14.95 14.42 3.51
C PHE A 209 -16.23 14.95 2.86
N VAL A 210 -17.17 15.53 3.62
CA VAL A 210 -18.41 16.11 3.06
C VAL A 210 -18.08 17.17 2.00
N SER A 211 -17.16 18.08 2.32
CA SER A 211 -16.73 19.14 1.40
C SER A 211 -16.08 18.56 0.13
N PHE A 212 -15.27 17.51 0.27
CA PHE A 212 -14.62 16.82 -0.84
C PHE A 212 -15.63 16.03 -1.69
N ALA A 213 -16.54 15.28 -1.08
CA ALA A 213 -17.59 14.54 -1.75
C ALA A 213 -18.49 15.46 -2.58
N ASN A 214 -18.87 16.63 -2.02
CA ASN A 214 -19.64 17.65 -2.74
C ASN A 214 -18.89 18.15 -3.99
N ARG A 215 -17.57 18.37 -3.91
CA ARG A 215 -16.74 18.75 -5.07
C ARG A 215 -16.66 17.64 -6.11
N LEU A 216 -16.43 16.40 -5.71
CA LEU A 216 -16.40 15.25 -6.63
C LEU A 216 -17.75 15.07 -7.33
N HIS A 217 -18.84 15.24 -6.59
CA HIS A 217 -20.18 15.18 -7.15
C HIS A 217 -20.44 16.28 -8.17
N ALA A 218 -20.09 17.53 -7.85
CA ALA A 218 -20.16 18.66 -8.77
C ALA A 218 -19.30 18.44 -10.04
N ALA A 219 -18.17 17.75 -9.91
CA ALA A 219 -17.28 17.40 -11.02
C ALA A 219 -17.77 16.23 -11.89
N GLY A 220 -18.80 15.48 -11.48
CA GLY A 220 -19.25 14.29 -12.22
C GLY A 220 -18.63 12.97 -11.79
N GLU A 221 -17.83 12.98 -10.72
CA GLU A 221 -16.98 11.85 -10.33
C GLU A 221 -17.55 11.00 -9.20
N LEU A 222 -18.55 11.50 -8.47
CA LEU A 222 -19.20 10.81 -7.36
C LEU A 222 -20.73 10.96 -7.42
N ASP A 223 -21.44 9.87 -7.18
CA ASP A 223 -22.91 9.84 -7.21
C ASP A 223 -23.53 9.10 -6.02
N VAL A 224 -22.82 8.15 -5.41
CA VAL A 224 -23.30 7.38 -4.25
C VAL A 224 -22.16 7.17 -3.27
N ILE A 225 -22.46 7.29 -1.98
CA ILE A 225 -21.55 6.91 -0.89
C ILE A 225 -22.11 5.65 -0.21
N VAL A 226 -21.25 4.68 0.02
CA VAL A 226 -21.50 3.51 0.88
C VAL A 226 -20.64 3.73 2.12
N ALA A 227 -21.30 3.89 3.27
CA ALA A 227 -20.67 4.05 4.57
C ALA A 227 -20.96 2.81 5.41
N THR A 228 -19.95 1.99 5.66
CA THR A 228 -20.11 0.76 6.44
C THR A 228 -19.35 0.87 7.74
N GLY A 229 -19.96 0.41 8.83
CA GLY A 229 -19.22 0.18 10.05
C GLY A 229 -18.88 1.42 10.85
N ASP A 230 -18.92 1.28 12.17
CA ASP A 230 -18.44 2.22 13.18
C ASP A 230 -18.68 3.67 12.79
N LEU A 231 -19.93 3.95 12.44
CA LEU A 231 -20.33 5.26 11.95
C LEU A 231 -20.24 6.25 13.13
N ILE A 232 -20.76 5.83 14.28
CA ILE A 232 -20.54 6.47 15.58
C ILE A 232 -19.62 5.62 16.45
N ASP A 233 -18.85 6.27 17.32
CA ASP A 233 -17.92 5.57 18.21
C ASP A 233 -18.64 4.80 19.35
N TYR A 234 -19.83 5.28 19.74
CA TYR A 234 -20.77 4.71 20.71
C TYR A 234 -22.04 5.58 20.75
N VAL A 235 -23.13 5.06 21.33
CA VAL A 235 -24.46 5.69 21.28
C VAL A 235 -24.59 6.97 22.11
N HIS A 236 -24.29 6.94 23.41
CA HIS A 236 -24.59 8.06 24.32
C HIS A 236 -23.34 8.59 25.03
N GLU A 237 -23.18 9.90 25.09
CA GLU A 237 -22.22 10.55 26.00
C GLU A 237 -22.68 10.47 27.46
N THR A 238 -21.76 10.69 28.41
CA THR A 238 -22.09 10.63 29.85
C THR A 238 -23.14 11.65 30.30
N ASP A 239 -23.27 12.76 29.58
CA ASP A 239 -24.19 13.88 29.83
C ASP A 239 -25.42 13.89 28.91
N ASP A 240 -25.58 12.88 28.04
CA ASP A 240 -26.74 12.78 27.15
C ASP A 240 -28.02 12.33 27.88
N ASP A 241 -29.16 12.74 27.35
CA ASP A 241 -30.43 12.07 27.64
C ASP A 241 -30.37 10.64 27.08
N ARG A 242 -30.49 9.65 27.97
CA ARG A 242 -30.48 8.23 27.60
C ARG A 242 -31.64 7.84 26.69
N GLU A 243 -32.72 8.61 26.69
CA GLU A 243 -33.85 8.43 25.78
C GLU A 243 -33.74 9.26 24.49
N GLY A 244 -32.66 10.04 24.36
CA GLY A 244 -32.36 10.88 23.19
C GLY A 244 -31.68 10.12 22.05
N LEU A 245 -31.22 10.90 21.06
CA LEU A 245 -30.58 10.39 19.84
C LEU A 245 -29.06 10.19 19.95
N GLY A 246 -28.43 10.73 21.00
CA GLY A 246 -26.98 10.64 21.25
C GLY A 246 -26.13 10.96 20.02
N ASN A 247 -25.06 10.20 19.82
CA ASN A 247 -24.14 10.37 18.69
C ASN A 247 -24.76 10.00 17.34
N ALA A 248 -25.80 9.15 17.29
CA ALA A 248 -26.53 8.91 16.04
C ALA A 248 -27.24 10.20 15.55
N GLY A 249 -27.79 10.99 16.49
CA GLY A 249 -28.29 12.33 16.22
C GLY A 249 -27.19 13.30 15.80
N PHE A 250 -26.01 13.23 16.43
CA PHE A 250 -24.86 14.05 16.06
C PHE A 250 -24.34 13.74 14.64
N LEU A 251 -24.23 12.46 14.25
CA LEU A 251 -23.89 12.05 12.90
C LEU A 251 -24.90 12.60 11.88
N ARG A 252 -26.19 12.50 12.18
CA ARG A 252 -27.25 13.13 11.37
C ARG A 252 -26.99 14.63 11.20
N ASP A 253 -26.65 15.35 12.27
CA ASP A 253 -26.38 16.78 12.19
C ASP A 253 -25.10 17.11 11.41
N LEU A 254 -24.07 16.27 11.46
CA LEU A 254 -22.89 16.40 10.60
C LEU A 254 -23.26 16.29 9.10
N ILE A 255 -24.05 15.28 8.74
CA ILE A 255 -24.48 15.04 7.35
C ILE A 255 -25.35 16.19 6.83
N LEU A 256 -26.24 16.71 7.69
CA LEU A 256 -27.14 17.81 7.35
C LEU A 256 -26.47 19.19 7.42
N GLY A 257 -25.16 19.27 7.69
CA GLY A 257 -24.42 20.54 7.75
C GLY A 257 -24.84 21.43 8.94
N ARG A 258 -25.19 20.83 10.08
CA ARG A 258 -25.72 21.52 11.28
C ARG A 258 -24.79 21.49 12.49
N ALA A 259 -23.69 20.75 12.41
CA ALA A 259 -22.73 20.58 13.50
C ALA A 259 -21.34 21.19 13.15
N PRO A 260 -21.15 22.52 13.27
CA PRO A 260 -19.84 23.15 13.10
C PRO A 260 -18.87 22.72 14.20
N GLY A 261 -17.59 22.58 13.83
CA GLY A 261 -16.51 22.19 14.73
C GLY A 261 -15.67 23.39 15.20
N PRO A 262 -14.82 23.21 16.22
CA PRO A 262 -13.94 24.27 16.72
C PRO A 262 -12.92 24.73 15.68
N ASP A 263 -12.41 23.80 14.86
CA ASP A 263 -11.43 24.08 13.80
C ASP A 263 -12.08 24.08 12.39
N TRP A 264 -13.38 23.77 12.31
CA TRP A 264 -14.18 23.73 11.07
C TRP A 264 -15.53 24.47 11.25
N PRO A 265 -15.53 25.81 11.35
CA PRO A 265 -16.72 26.58 11.70
C PRO A 265 -17.75 26.72 10.56
N THR A 266 -17.31 26.54 9.30
CA THR A 266 -18.18 26.59 8.12
C THR A 266 -18.40 25.18 7.61
N VAL A 267 -19.62 24.68 7.78
CA VAL A 267 -20.00 23.32 7.38
C VAL A 267 -20.93 23.36 6.16
N GLU A 268 -20.88 22.30 5.38
CA GLU A 268 -21.75 22.06 4.24
C GLU A 268 -22.70 20.91 4.55
N GLU A 269 -23.92 20.97 4.01
CA GLU A 269 -24.77 19.79 3.92
C GLU A 269 -24.25 18.87 2.81
N LEU A 270 -24.21 17.56 3.07
CA LEU A 270 -23.81 16.56 2.08
C LEU A 270 -24.86 16.50 0.96
N ARG A 271 -24.42 16.62 -0.29
CA ARG A 271 -25.27 16.64 -1.49
C ARG A 271 -25.31 15.30 -2.24
N VAL A 272 -24.60 14.31 -1.71
CA VAL A 272 -24.46 12.97 -2.30
C VAL A 272 -25.26 11.99 -1.44
N PRO A 273 -26.09 11.11 -2.02
CA PRO A 273 -26.79 10.08 -1.25
C PRO A 273 -25.79 9.17 -0.55
N ILE A 274 -26.01 8.95 0.74
CA ILE A 274 -25.21 8.08 1.59
C ILE A 274 -26.05 6.88 2.03
N LEU A 275 -25.53 5.67 1.78
CA LEU A 275 -26.07 4.39 2.19
C LEU A 275 -25.30 3.92 3.42
N MET A 276 -26.00 3.53 4.49
CA MET A 276 -25.38 3.20 5.78
C MET A 276 -25.74 1.81 6.29
N THR A 277 -24.74 1.14 6.86
CA THR A 277 -24.89 -0.06 7.70
C THR A 277 -24.00 0.09 8.93
N PRO A 278 -24.46 -0.29 10.13
CA PRO A 278 -23.67 -0.15 11.35
C PRO A 278 -22.48 -1.12 11.41
N GLY A 279 -21.59 -0.88 12.37
CA GLY A 279 -20.53 -1.77 12.84
C GLY A 279 -20.61 -1.99 14.34
N ASN A 280 -19.63 -2.68 14.91
CA ASN A 280 -19.65 -3.10 16.31
C ASN A 280 -19.69 -1.92 17.30
N HIS A 281 -19.07 -0.77 17.00
CA HIS A 281 -19.12 0.42 17.85
C HIS A 281 -20.49 1.11 17.85
N ASP A 282 -21.25 1.04 16.76
CA ASP A 282 -22.60 1.61 16.69
C ASP A 282 -23.56 0.95 17.69
N TYR A 283 -23.25 -0.28 18.12
CA TYR A 283 -23.96 -1.00 19.16
C TYR A 283 -23.53 -0.61 20.58
N ARG A 284 -22.35 -0.01 20.80
CA ARG A 284 -21.82 0.27 22.15
C ARG A 284 -22.58 1.41 22.82
N ARG A 285 -23.13 1.19 24.01
CA ARG A 285 -23.99 2.18 24.69
C ARG A 285 -23.24 3.39 25.21
N HIS A 286 -22.03 3.18 25.74
CA HIS A 286 -21.35 4.13 26.62
C HIS A 286 -19.97 4.51 26.10
N PRO A 287 -19.47 5.71 26.47
CA PRO A 287 -18.13 6.12 26.09
C PRO A 287 -17.10 5.28 26.84
N TYR A 288 -15.98 4.99 26.18
CA TYR A 288 -14.79 4.49 26.84
C TYR A 288 -13.84 5.61 27.24
N HIS A 289 -13.15 5.45 28.37
CA HIS A 289 -12.09 6.37 28.78
C HIS A 289 -10.82 6.15 27.95
N LEU A 290 -10.07 7.22 27.69
CA LEU A 290 -8.86 7.16 26.86
C LEU A 290 -7.76 6.33 27.53
N VAL A 291 -7.60 6.45 28.85
CA VAL A 291 -6.68 5.63 29.65
C VAL A 291 -7.22 5.43 31.06
N PHE A 292 -7.15 4.20 31.57
CA PHE A 292 -7.56 3.86 32.93
C PHE A 292 -6.95 2.53 33.39
N ASP A 293 -6.85 2.35 34.70
CA ASP A 293 -6.51 1.09 35.35
C ASP A 293 -7.77 0.36 35.82
N VAL A 294 -7.73 -0.97 35.77
CA VAL A 294 -8.80 -1.84 36.28
C VAL A 294 -8.41 -2.33 37.68
N ASN A 295 -9.26 -2.08 38.69
CA ASN A 295 -9.04 -2.54 40.06
C ASN A 295 -9.76 -3.86 40.38
N LEU A 296 -9.02 -4.84 40.91
CA LEU A 296 -9.55 -6.05 41.56
C LEU A 296 -9.14 -6.10 43.02
N GLY A 297 -10.08 -5.93 43.95
CA GLY A 297 -9.84 -6.16 45.37
C GLY A 297 -8.72 -5.29 45.98
N GLY A 298 -8.49 -4.09 45.45
CA GLY A 298 -7.42 -3.19 45.87
C GLY A 298 -6.11 -3.34 45.11
N GLN A 299 -6.05 -4.14 44.04
CA GLN A 299 -4.86 -4.29 43.17
C GLN A 299 -5.18 -3.88 41.72
N ASP A 300 -4.22 -3.21 41.09
CA ASP A 300 -4.28 -2.85 39.67
C ASP A 300 -3.86 -4.06 38.83
N VAL A 301 -4.76 -4.54 37.98
CA VAL A 301 -4.52 -5.78 37.22
C VAL A 301 -4.25 -5.56 35.74
N LYS A 302 -4.72 -4.44 35.16
CA LYS A 302 -4.46 -4.08 33.77
C LYS A 302 -4.67 -2.58 33.55
N ARG A 303 -3.80 -1.97 32.73
CA ARG A 303 -3.99 -0.62 32.16
C ARG A 303 -4.56 -0.74 30.75
N VAL A 304 -5.69 -0.09 30.51
CA VAL A 304 -6.35 0.00 29.19
C VAL A 304 -5.96 1.32 28.52
N ARG A 305 -5.68 1.30 27.21
CA ARG A 305 -5.16 2.43 26.42
C ARG A 305 -5.91 2.56 25.10
N ASN A 306 -6.82 3.53 25.01
CA ASN A 306 -7.71 3.77 23.87
C ASN A 306 -7.46 5.18 23.29
N PHE A 307 -6.21 5.58 23.12
CA PHE A 307 -5.85 6.96 22.73
C PHE A 307 -4.82 7.08 21.61
N SER A 308 -4.06 6.04 21.31
CA SER A 308 -2.95 6.14 20.37
C SER A 308 -3.38 6.60 18.98
N GLU A 309 -4.59 6.21 18.61
CA GLU A 309 -5.24 6.46 17.32
C GLU A 309 -5.67 7.92 17.13
N LEU A 310 -5.83 8.64 18.25
CA LEU A 310 -6.02 10.08 18.26
C LEU A 310 -4.71 10.85 18.06
N ALA A 311 -3.59 10.16 17.82
CA ALA A 311 -2.24 10.72 17.87
C ALA A 311 -1.99 11.45 19.20
N LEU A 312 -2.23 10.77 20.33
CA LEU A 312 -1.94 11.27 21.68
C LEU A 312 -0.88 10.40 22.38
N LEU A 313 -0.12 10.99 23.30
CA LEU A 313 0.73 10.23 24.22
C LEU A 313 -0.05 9.87 25.49
N GLU A 314 0.37 8.82 26.20
CA GLU A 314 -0.32 8.37 27.43
C GLU A 314 -0.52 9.49 28.45
N ARG A 315 0.50 10.35 28.64
CA ARG A 315 0.44 11.50 29.55
C ARG A 315 -0.61 12.54 29.14
N GLU A 316 -0.83 12.72 27.84
CA GLU A 316 -1.75 13.70 27.28
C GLU A 316 -3.18 13.15 27.32
N ALA A 317 -3.34 11.87 26.98
CA ALA A 317 -4.60 11.14 27.12
C ALA A 317 -5.06 11.08 28.59
N MET A 318 -4.12 10.88 29.53
CA MET A 318 -4.39 10.95 30.97
C MET A 318 -4.84 12.35 31.38
N ALA A 319 -4.12 13.40 30.99
CA ALA A 319 -4.49 14.78 31.31
C ALA A 319 -5.87 15.14 30.76
N LEU A 320 -6.17 14.71 29.54
CA LEU A 320 -7.48 14.91 28.90
C LEU A 320 -8.59 14.13 29.62
N THR A 321 -8.35 12.86 29.92
CA THR A 321 -9.31 11.99 30.65
C THR A 321 -9.62 12.56 32.03
N ASN A 322 -8.59 12.99 32.77
CA ASN A 322 -8.76 13.56 34.11
C ASN A 322 -9.52 14.89 34.04
N THR A 323 -9.22 15.74 33.07
CA THR A 323 -9.90 17.04 32.95
C THR A 323 -11.38 16.88 32.61
N LEU A 324 -11.71 15.95 31.71
CA LEU A 324 -13.09 15.77 31.23
C LEU A 324 -13.95 14.92 32.17
N TYR A 325 -13.38 13.88 32.78
CA TYR A 325 -14.15 12.84 33.48
C TYR A 325 -13.81 12.69 34.97
N PHE A 326 -12.60 13.06 35.39
CA PHE A 326 -12.13 12.92 36.78
C PHE A 326 -11.49 14.21 37.30
N PRO A 327 -12.24 15.33 37.35
CA PRO A 327 -11.67 16.65 37.58
C PRO A 327 -10.93 16.71 38.91
N GLY A 328 -9.66 17.14 38.84
CA GLY A 328 -8.74 17.20 39.99
C GLY A 328 -7.83 15.97 40.15
N ALA A 329 -8.00 14.91 39.36
CA ALA A 329 -7.08 13.77 39.35
C ALA A 329 -5.78 14.10 38.60
N THR A 330 -4.65 13.58 39.10
CA THR A 330 -3.32 13.73 38.48
C THR A 330 -2.68 12.42 38.03
N GLU A 331 -3.28 11.30 38.41
CA GLU A 331 -2.83 9.94 38.07
C GLU A 331 -3.82 9.28 37.10
N VAL A 332 -3.47 8.10 36.58
CA VAL A 332 -4.37 7.31 35.73
C VAL A 332 -5.61 6.93 36.56
N PRO A 333 -6.84 7.21 36.08
CA PRO A 333 -8.06 6.87 36.80
C PRO A 333 -8.18 5.37 37.03
N ASN A 334 -8.74 4.99 38.18
CA ASN A 334 -8.93 3.60 38.52
C ASN A 334 -10.43 3.25 38.52
N LEU A 335 -10.82 2.26 37.72
CA LEU A 335 -12.20 1.84 37.55
C LEU A 335 -12.44 0.52 38.27
N GLY A 336 -13.48 0.50 39.10
CA GLY A 336 -14.01 -0.75 39.64
C GLY A 336 -14.76 -1.55 38.57
N LYS A 337 -14.92 -2.85 38.82
CA LYS A 337 -15.68 -3.82 38.02
C LYS A 337 -16.85 -3.22 37.24
N SER A 338 -17.84 -2.65 37.93
CA SER A 338 -19.08 -2.19 37.30
C SER A 338 -18.88 -1.05 36.30
N ALA A 339 -17.92 -0.15 36.54
CA ALA A 339 -17.63 0.95 35.63
C ALA A 339 -16.90 0.47 34.37
N ALA A 340 -15.94 -0.45 34.54
CA ALA A 340 -15.20 -1.02 33.43
C ALA A 340 -16.09 -1.92 32.56
N THR A 341 -17.04 -2.63 33.17
CA THR A 341 -18.02 -3.48 32.50
C THR A 341 -19.08 -2.69 31.72
N ALA A 342 -19.47 -1.50 32.19
CA ALA A 342 -20.44 -0.67 31.45
C ALA A 342 -19.91 -0.23 30.08
N MET A 343 -18.60 -0.10 29.92
CA MET A 343 -17.99 0.36 28.67
C MET A 343 -18.13 -0.60 27.48
N VAL A 344 -18.44 -1.88 27.73
CA VAL A 344 -18.62 -2.91 26.69
C VAL A 344 -20.09 -3.32 26.51
N GLU A 345 -21.02 -2.65 27.20
CA GLU A 345 -22.45 -2.93 27.09
C GLU A 345 -23.01 -2.48 25.73
N ILE A 346 -23.77 -3.34 25.07
CA ILE A 346 -24.37 -3.06 23.76
C ILE A 346 -25.88 -2.75 23.83
N ASP A 347 -26.39 -2.04 22.83
CA ASP A 347 -27.80 -1.87 22.52
C ASP A 347 -28.17 -2.65 21.25
N PRO A 348 -28.57 -3.93 21.35
CA PRO A 348 -28.95 -4.72 20.17
C PRO A 348 -30.21 -4.17 19.47
N THR A 349 -30.93 -3.24 20.10
CA THR A 349 -32.10 -2.60 19.51
C THR A 349 -31.76 -1.39 18.65
N LEU A 350 -30.52 -0.90 18.66
CA LEU A 350 -30.07 0.26 17.88
C LEU A 350 -31.10 1.41 17.87
N ARG A 351 -31.73 1.69 19.02
CA ARG A 351 -32.93 2.53 19.06
C ARG A 351 -32.65 3.95 18.58
N ALA A 352 -31.58 4.55 19.10
CA ALA A 352 -31.16 5.91 18.73
C ALA A 352 -30.81 5.98 17.24
N PHE A 353 -30.13 4.97 16.71
CA PHE A 353 -29.82 4.83 15.29
C PHE A 353 -31.10 4.80 14.45
N ARG A 354 -32.05 3.91 14.76
CA ARG A 354 -33.35 3.79 14.05
C ARG A 354 -34.20 5.05 14.08
N GLN A 355 -34.03 5.89 15.11
CA GLN A 355 -34.77 7.15 15.23
C GLN A 355 -34.08 8.32 14.51
N ALA A 356 -32.74 8.33 14.47
CA ALA A 356 -31.97 9.38 13.81
C ALA A 356 -31.73 9.11 12.33
N LEU A 357 -31.64 7.84 11.93
CA LEU A 357 -31.23 7.33 10.64
C LEU A 357 -32.21 6.23 10.17
N ALA A 358 -31.94 5.60 9.04
CA ALA A 358 -32.73 4.47 8.54
C ALA A 358 -32.53 3.20 9.39
N ASP A 359 -33.51 2.28 9.34
CA ASP A 359 -33.43 0.97 10.01
C ASP A 359 -32.18 0.22 9.55
N PRO A 360 -31.35 -0.34 10.43
CA PRO A 360 -30.07 -0.98 10.07
C PRO A 360 -30.14 -2.34 9.35
N GLY A 361 -31.29 -3.04 9.27
CA GLY A 361 -31.36 -4.41 8.68
C GLY A 361 -31.00 -4.51 7.18
N PRO A 362 -31.08 -5.66 6.50
CA PRO A 362 -30.55 -5.80 5.14
C PRO A 362 -31.17 -4.81 4.14
N HIS A 363 -30.39 -4.25 3.22
CA HIS A 363 -30.92 -3.33 2.21
C HIS A 363 -30.28 -3.48 0.83
N VAL A 364 -31.10 -3.27 -0.21
CA VAL A 364 -30.64 -3.25 -1.60
C VAL A 364 -31.03 -1.93 -2.25
N ALA A 365 -30.04 -1.10 -2.56
CA ALA A 365 -30.20 0.06 -3.42
C ALA A 365 -30.12 -0.38 -4.88
N ARG A 366 -31.17 -0.08 -5.65
CA ARG A 366 -31.27 -0.39 -7.08
C ARG A 366 -30.86 0.81 -7.90
N LEU A 367 -29.66 0.76 -8.47
CA LEU A 367 -29.11 1.81 -9.33
C LEU A 367 -29.32 1.38 -10.79
N GLY A 368 -30.55 1.52 -11.28
CA GLY A 368 -30.96 0.92 -12.55
C GLY A 368 -30.78 -0.60 -12.54
N LYS A 369 -29.90 -1.13 -13.40
CA LYS A 369 -29.56 -2.56 -13.42
C LYS A 369 -28.60 -3.00 -12.33
N HIS A 370 -27.90 -2.08 -11.67
CA HIS A 370 -26.93 -2.42 -10.63
C HIS A 370 -27.64 -2.63 -9.27
N ARG A 371 -27.00 -3.39 -8.39
CA ARG A 371 -27.43 -3.66 -7.01
C ARG A 371 -26.29 -3.29 -6.07
N VAL A 372 -26.57 -2.38 -5.13
CA VAL A 372 -25.69 -2.13 -3.98
C VAL A 372 -26.41 -2.72 -2.76
N VAL A 373 -25.84 -3.79 -2.23
CA VAL A 373 -26.36 -4.57 -1.10
C VAL A 373 -25.61 -4.13 0.14
N LEU A 374 -26.32 -3.74 1.20
CA LEU A 374 -25.74 -3.51 2.50
C LEU A 374 -26.23 -4.60 3.45
N VAL A 375 -25.29 -5.24 4.13
CA VAL A 375 -25.56 -6.20 5.20
C VAL A 375 -24.89 -5.75 6.49
N ASP A 376 -25.48 -6.09 7.61
CA ASP A 376 -24.92 -5.80 8.94
C ASP A 376 -24.05 -6.98 9.41
N SER A 377 -22.81 -6.69 9.82
CA SER A 377 -21.93 -7.69 10.44
C SER A 377 -22.19 -7.85 11.94
N ALA A 378 -23.11 -7.08 12.50
CA ALA A 378 -23.50 -7.02 13.90
C ALA A 378 -22.35 -6.65 14.87
N HIS A 379 -22.62 -6.74 16.16
CA HIS A 379 -21.66 -6.46 17.23
C HIS A 379 -20.64 -7.60 17.42
N ASP A 380 -19.62 -7.33 18.23
CA ASP A 380 -18.59 -8.30 18.58
C ASP A 380 -19.20 -9.58 19.19
N VAL A 381 -18.61 -10.74 18.84
CA VAL A 381 -19.01 -12.04 19.36
C VAL A 381 -18.91 -12.04 20.89
N GLY A 382 -19.97 -12.51 21.55
CA GLY A 382 -20.00 -12.66 23.00
C GLY A 382 -20.22 -11.36 23.80
N MET A 383 -20.55 -10.24 23.13
CA MET A 383 -20.94 -9.01 23.83
C MET A 383 -22.34 -9.13 24.45
N PRO A 384 -22.50 -8.82 25.76
CA PRO A 384 -23.79 -8.94 26.42
C PRO A 384 -24.64 -7.67 26.28
N ASP A 385 -25.95 -7.88 26.23
CA ASP A 385 -26.99 -6.84 26.21
C ASP A 385 -27.27 -6.19 27.58
N SER A 386 -26.61 -6.67 28.67
CA SER A 386 -26.78 -6.18 30.03
C SER A 386 -25.59 -6.45 30.97
N ALA A 387 -25.35 -5.54 31.91
CA ALA A 387 -24.24 -5.63 32.87
C ALA A 387 -24.48 -6.65 34.02
N THR A 388 -23.99 -7.90 33.89
CA THR A 388 -24.20 -8.98 34.90
C THR A 388 -22.90 -9.49 35.56
N ASP A 389 -23.02 -10.30 36.62
CA ASP A 389 -21.85 -10.93 37.29
C ASP A 389 -21.13 -11.97 36.42
N ALA A 390 -21.84 -12.62 35.48
CA ALA A 390 -21.26 -13.54 34.50
C ALA A 390 -20.31 -12.82 33.51
N LEU A 391 -20.66 -11.58 33.16
CA LEU A 391 -19.85 -10.68 32.32
C LEU A 391 -18.52 -10.29 33.00
N TRP A 392 -18.42 -10.40 34.32
CA TRP A 392 -17.13 -10.20 34.99
C TRP A 392 -16.14 -11.33 34.82
N GLU A 393 -16.62 -12.57 34.78
CA GLU A 393 -15.74 -13.70 34.54
C GLU A 393 -15.26 -13.69 33.08
N LEU A 394 -16.12 -13.33 32.12
CA LEU A 394 -15.74 -13.07 30.72
C LEU A 394 -14.71 -11.94 30.59
N VAL A 395 -14.94 -10.80 31.27
CA VAL A 395 -14.03 -9.64 31.27
C VAL A 395 -12.71 -9.92 32.01
N LYS A 396 -12.71 -10.73 33.07
CA LYS A 396 -11.50 -11.20 33.77
C LYS A 396 -10.68 -12.13 32.91
N GLU A 397 -11.33 -13.10 32.27
CA GLU A 397 -10.68 -13.95 31.29
C GLU A 397 -10.07 -13.02 30.23
N TRP A 398 -10.86 -12.11 29.64
CA TRP A 398 -10.43 -11.16 28.59
C TRP A 398 -9.22 -10.30 28.97
N TRP A 399 -9.03 -10.02 30.25
CA TRP A 399 -7.86 -9.29 30.73
C TRP A 399 -6.69 -10.17 31.17
N ASN A 400 -6.91 -11.46 31.41
CA ASN A 400 -5.90 -12.45 31.81
C ASN A 400 -5.35 -13.32 30.65
N GLY A 401 -5.91 -13.25 29.44
CA GLY A 401 -5.33 -13.88 28.25
C GLY A 401 -5.49 -15.41 28.14
N SER A 402 -6.53 -15.99 28.73
CA SER A 402 -6.74 -17.45 28.85
C SER A 402 -7.92 -18.05 28.06
N GLY A 403 -8.46 -17.37 27.04
CA GLY A 403 -9.68 -17.75 26.30
C GLY A 403 -9.44 -18.34 24.90
N ASP A 404 -10.54 -18.59 24.18
CA ASP A 404 -10.58 -19.16 22.82
C ASP A 404 -10.20 -18.13 21.73
N GLU A 405 -10.45 -18.46 20.46
CA GLU A 405 -10.07 -17.63 19.32
C GLU A 405 -10.74 -16.24 19.29
N ASP A 406 -12.05 -16.18 19.50
CA ASP A 406 -12.81 -14.92 19.45
C ASP A 406 -12.35 -13.98 20.57
N PHE A 407 -11.90 -14.58 21.67
CA PHE A 407 -11.23 -13.89 22.75
C PHE A 407 -9.84 -13.34 22.37
N MET A 408 -9.02 -14.11 21.64
CA MET A 408 -7.68 -13.67 21.23
C MET A 408 -7.74 -12.52 20.23
N THR A 409 -8.73 -12.53 19.32
CA THR A 409 -8.99 -11.43 18.37
C THR A 409 -9.52 -10.19 19.09
N LEU A 410 -10.40 -10.36 20.10
CA LEU A 410 -10.91 -9.28 20.94
C LEU A 410 -9.82 -8.62 21.81
N ILE A 411 -8.88 -9.39 22.39
CA ILE A 411 -7.71 -8.81 23.11
C ILE A 411 -6.72 -8.16 22.15
N GLY A 412 -6.58 -8.73 20.96
CA GLY A 412 -5.80 -8.16 19.86
C GLY A 412 -6.36 -6.84 19.34
N GLY A 413 -7.57 -6.47 19.78
CA GLY A 413 -8.30 -5.26 19.45
C GLY A 413 -8.95 -5.29 18.06
N SER A 414 -9.15 -6.47 17.49
CA SER A 414 -9.84 -6.67 16.20
C SER A 414 -10.82 -7.83 16.34
N PRO A 415 -11.87 -7.67 17.18
CA PRO A 415 -12.82 -8.73 17.46
C PRO A 415 -13.56 -9.23 16.21
N ASN A 416 -13.86 -10.52 16.21
CA ASN A 416 -14.85 -11.08 15.29
C ASN A 416 -16.25 -10.55 15.64
N CYS A 417 -17.07 -10.30 14.62
CA CYS A 417 -18.46 -9.90 14.81
C CYS A 417 -19.40 -11.11 14.64
N GLU A 418 -20.56 -11.11 15.32
CA GLU A 418 -21.58 -12.17 15.22
C GLU A 418 -21.95 -12.50 13.76
N GLY A 419 -21.93 -11.47 12.92
CA GLY A 419 -21.88 -11.58 11.47
C GLY A 419 -23.22 -11.79 10.78
N VAL A 420 -23.15 -12.27 9.54
CA VAL A 420 -24.28 -12.32 8.62
C VAL A 420 -25.31 -13.35 9.08
N ASN A 421 -26.53 -12.90 9.41
CA ASN A 421 -27.64 -13.78 9.77
C ASN A 421 -28.40 -14.32 8.53
N ASP A 422 -29.46 -15.11 8.75
CA ASP A 422 -30.26 -15.70 7.66
C ASP A 422 -30.99 -14.68 6.77
N GLU A 423 -31.45 -13.56 7.34
CA GLU A 423 -32.15 -12.50 6.61
C GLU A 423 -31.17 -11.75 5.70
N GLU A 424 -30.00 -11.40 6.25
CA GLU A 424 -28.91 -10.74 5.53
C GLU A 424 -28.42 -11.60 4.35
N TYR A 425 -28.21 -12.90 4.61
CA TYR A 425 -27.87 -13.87 3.57
C TYR A 425 -28.94 -13.95 2.49
N ALA A 426 -30.22 -14.06 2.86
CA ALA A 426 -31.32 -14.20 1.90
C ALA A 426 -31.44 -12.96 1.00
N VAL A 427 -31.30 -11.76 1.56
CA VAL A 427 -31.36 -10.50 0.80
C VAL A 427 -30.16 -10.35 -0.14
N ALA A 428 -28.96 -10.73 0.31
CA ALA A 428 -27.78 -10.74 -0.56
C ALA A 428 -27.95 -11.70 -1.74
N VAL A 429 -28.46 -12.92 -1.50
CA VAL A 429 -28.73 -13.90 -2.57
C VAL A 429 -29.81 -13.41 -3.53
N ASP A 430 -30.92 -12.86 -3.04
CA ASP A 430 -31.97 -12.30 -3.90
C ASP A 430 -31.46 -11.15 -4.78
N ALA A 431 -30.55 -10.33 -4.26
CA ALA A 431 -29.89 -9.28 -5.04
C ALA A 431 -29.00 -9.85 -6.16
N ILE A 432 -28.27 -10.94 -5.91
CA ILE A 432 -27.46 -11.63 -6.91
C ILE A 432 -28.36 -12.22 -8.01
N GLU A 433 -29.46 -12.88 -7.61
CA GLU A 433 -30.39 -13.53 -8.55
C GLU A 433 -31.19 -12.53 -9.39
N SER A 434 -31.62 -11.41 -8.78
CA SER A 434 -32.45 -10.40 -9.42
C SER A 434 -31.68 -9.35 -10.25
N ALA A 435 -30.34 -9.36 -10.21
CA ALA A 435 -29.51 -8.47 -11.00
C ALA A 435 -29.42 -8.96 -12.47
N PRO A 436 -29.68 -8.10 -13.47
CA PRO A 436 -29.39 -8.39 -14.89
C PRO A 436 -27.92 -8.77 -15.12
N ASP A 437 -27.62 -9.60 -16.12
CA ASP A 437 -26.27 -10.14 -16.39
C ASP A 437 -25.17 -9.09 -16.52
N ASP A 438 -25.52 -7.96 -17.13
CA ASP A 438 -24.65 -6.83 -17.38
C ASP A 438 -24.72 -5.74 -16.28
N GLY A 439 -25.47 -5.99 -15.21
CA GLY A 439 -25.52 -5.16 -14.00
C GLY A 439 -24.46 -5.56 -12.99
N LEU A 440 -24.03 -4.62 -12.17
CA LEU A 440 -23.03 -4.83 -11.10
C LEU A 440 -23.73 -5.26 -9.82
N VAL A 441 -23.11 -6.15 -9.06
CA VAL A 441 -23.51 -6.48 -7.68
C VAL A 441 -22.37 -6.11 -6.74
N VAL A 442 -22.60 -5.08 -5.93
CA VAL A 442 -21.67 -4.52 -4.94
C VAL A 442 -22.24 -4.85 -3.56
N LEU A 443 -21.53 -5.62 -2.74
CA LEU A 443 -21.88 -5.88 -1.34
C LEU A 443 -21.06 -4.95 -0.44
N GLY A 444 -21.69 -4.35 0.57
CA GLY A 444 -21.04 -3.54 1.61
C GLY A 444 -21.38 -4.08 2.99
N LEU A 445 -20.37 -4.22 3.84
CA LEU A 445 -20.48 -4.59 5.25
C LEU A 445 -19.33 -3.98 6.06
N HIS A 446 -19.42 -4.02 7.39
CA HIS A 446 -18.33 -3.58 8.26
C HIS A 446 -17.23 -4.64 8.29
N ALA A 447 -17.38 -5.70 9.10
CA ALA A 447 -16.34 -6.72 9.23
C ALA A 447 -16.15 -7.53 7.92
N PRO A 448 -14.90 -7.71 7.43
CA PRO A 448 -14.63 -8.47 6.21
C PRO A 448 -15.08 -9.93 6.37
N LEU A 449 -15.39 -10.59 5.25
CA LEU A 449 -15.76 -12.01 5.27
C LEU A 449 -14.54 -12.92 5.45
N ILE A 450 -13.35 -12.42 5.08
CA ILE A 450 -12.10 -13.18 5.08
C ILE A 450 -10.96 -12.25 5.49
N ASN A 451 -10.11 -12.68 6.42
CA ASN A 451 -8.91 -11.94 6.78
C ASN A 451 -7.85 -12.89 7.40
N PRO A 452 -6.57 -12.83 6.99
CA PRO A 452 -5.53 -13.67 7.58
C PRO A 452 -5.40 -13.53 9.10
N TRP A 453 -5.05 -14.64 9.75
CA TRP A 453 -4.91 -14.74 11.19
C TRP A 453 -3.98 -13.67 11.80
N ASN A 454 -4.29 -13.26 13.03
CA ASN A 454 -3.52 -12.27 13.81
C ASN A 454 -3.37 -10.91 13.11
N GLY A 455 -4.22 -10.63 12.12
CA GLY A 455 -4.15 -9.41 11.30
C GLY A 455 -2.85 -9.30 10.49
N GLU A 456 -2.15 -10.42 10.25
CA GLU A 456 -0.88 -10.43 9.54
C GLU A 456 -1.09 -10.70 8.05
N THR A 457 -0.69 -9.77 7.18
CA THR A 457 -0.96 -9.83 5.74
C THR A 457 0.32 -9.97 4.91
N PRO A 458 1.19 -10.94 5.23
CA PRO A 458 2.56 -10.95 4.77
C PRO A 458 2.71 -10.98 3.24
N PHE A 459 3.75 -10.34 2.71
CA PHE A 459 3.93 -10.21 1.26
C PHE A 459 4.16 -11.56 0.60
N PHE A 460 4.76 -12.52 1.33
CA PHE A 460 5.00 -13.88 0.86
C PHE A 460 3.73 -14.72 0.69
N LEU A 461 2.57 -14.24 1.15
CA LEU A 461 1.27 -14.86 0.87
C LEU A 461 0.58 -14.27 -0.38
N ARG A 462 1.16 -13.25 -1.01
CA ARG A 462 0.61 -12.66 -2.24
C ARG A 462 0.70 -13.65 -3.41
N GLU A 463 -0.26 -13.64 -4.33
CA GLU A 463 -0.27 -14.46 -5.56
C GLU A 463 1.06 -14.34 -6.32
N THR A 464 1.62 -13.14 -6.38
CA THR A 464 2.91 -12.83 -7.02
C THR A 464 4.12 -13.46 -6.30
N GLN A 465 4.03 -13.79 -5.01
CA GLN A 465 5.15 -14.23 -4.17
C GLN A 465 5.03 -15.66 -3.65
N ARG A 466 3.79 -16.13 -3.46
CA ARG A 466 3.43 -17.39 -2.79
C ARG A 466 4.19 -18.62 -3.31
N PRO A 467 4.39 -18.81 -4.63
CA PRO A 467 5.14 -19.96 -5.12
C PRO A 467 6.63 -19.93 -4.78
N ALA A 468 7.25 -18.74 -4.81
CA ALA A 468 8.69 -18.58 -4.59
C ALA A 468 9.06 -18.60 -3.09
N LEU A 469 8.10 -18.26 -2.22
CA LEU A 469 8.29 -18.15 -0.76
C LEU A 469 7.44 -19.17 0.02
N ALA A 470 7.27 -20.37 -0.55
CA ALA A 470 6.52 -21.48 0.03
C ALA A 470 6.91 -21.78 1.50
N GLN A 471 8.21 -21.73 1.79
CA GLN A 471 8.72 -22.01 3.12
C GLN A 471 8.29 -20.96 4.16
N GLN A 472 8.21 -19.68 3.77
CA GLN A 472 7.71 -18.62 4.64
C GLN A 472 6.22 -18.81 4.94
N ALA A 473 5.43 -19.21 3.94
CA ALA A 473 4.03 -19.54 4.14
C ALA A 473 3.85 -20.75 5.07
N ALA A 474 4.66 -21.80 4.91
CA ALA A 474 4.66 -22.95 5.80
C ALA A 474 5.00 -22.56 7.25
N TRP A 475 6.03 -21.72 7.46
CA TRP A 475 6.37 -21.19 8.77
C TRP A 475 5.27 -20.29 9.35
N TRP A 476 4.57 -19.55 8.50
CA TRP A 476 3.42 -18.74 8.91
C TRP A 476 2.29 -19.61 9.45
N VAL A 477 1.94 -20.71 8.78
CA VAL A 477 0.93 -21.66 9.32
C VAL A 477 1.45 -22.28 10.61
N GLN A 478 2.68 -22.80 10.60
CA GLN A 478 3.28 -23.52 11.71
C GLN A 478 3.35 -22.72 13.01
N ARG A 479 3.71 -21.43 12.94
CA ARG A 479 3.79 -20.58 14.15
C ARG A 479 2.44 -20.18 14.73
N HIS A 480 1.36 -20.25 13.94
CA HIS A 480 0.02 -19.90 14.39
C HIS A 480 -0.77 -21.11 14.89
N THR A 481 -0.42 -22.32 14.44
CA THR A 481 -1.13 -23.55 14.82
C THR A 481 -0.34 -24.39 15.82
N GLY A 482 0.97 -24.18 15.90
CA GLY A 482 1.87 -25.00 16.71
C GLY A 482 2.17 -26.37 16.09
N ALA A 483 1.72 -26.64 14.86
CA ALA A 483 1.96 -27.93 14.19
C ALA A 483 3.45 -28.27 14.11
N THR A 484 3.78 -29.57 14.07
CA THR A 484 5.15 -30.00 13.77
C THR A 484 5.38 -29.98 12.26
N SER A 485 6.63 -29.91 11.81
CA SER A 485 6.93 -29.96 10.37
C SER A 485 6.52 -31.29 9.72
N ALA A 486 6.37 -32.37 10.51
CA ALA A 486 5.90 -33.67 10.01
C ALA A 486 4.38 -33.69 9.79
N ASP A 487 3.62 -32.99 10.63
CA ASP A 487 2.16 -33.05 10.66
C ASP A 487 1.51 -31.90 9.88
N LEU A 488 2.23 -30.79 9.65
CA LEU A 488 1.73 -29.54 9.06
C LEU A 488 0.85 -29.72 7.82
N MET A 489 1.31 -30.48 6.82
CA MET A 489 0.55 -30.69 5.58
C MET A 489 -0.66 -31.60 5.76
N SER A 490 -0.67 -32.46 6.79
CA SER A 490 -1.78 -33.36 7.07
C SER A 490 -2.87 -32.69 7.92
N GLU A 491 -2.47 -31.77 8.80
CA GLU A 491 -3.38 -30.99 9.65
C GLU A 491 -3.95 -29.77 8.92
N HIS A 492 -3.17 -29.15 8.01
CA HIS A 492 -3.55 -27.95 7.26
C HIS A 492 -3.43 -28.15 5.73
N PRO A 493 -4.06 -29.18 5.15
CA PRO A 493 -3.87 -29.56 3.73
C PRO A 493 -4.34 -28.50 2.73
N ASP A 494 -5.17 -27.55 3.15
CA ASP A 494 -5.73 -26.52 2.27
C ASP A 494 -4.84 -25.29 2.07
N TRP A 495 -3.75 -25.21 2.83
CA TRP A 495 -2.69 -24.19 2.63
C TRP A 495 -1.65 -24.60 1.59
N PHE A 496 -1.63 -25.87 1.19
CA PHE A 496 -0.54 -26.47 0.40
C PHE A 496 -1.03 -27.18 -0.86
N ALA A 497 -0.11 -27.32 -1.82
CA ALA A 497 -0.29 -28.15 -3.01
C ALA A 497 -0.68 -29.58 -2.64
N ARG A 498 -1.48 -30.25 -3.48
CA ARG A 498 -1.67 -31.69 -3.32
C ARG A 498 -0.38 -32.43 -3.66
N PRO A 499 -0.17 -33.66 -3.13
CA PRO A 499 0.99 -34.45 -3.49
C PRO A 499 1.14 -34.61 -5.01
N GLY A 500 2.27 -34.15 -5.56
CA GLY A 500 2.57 -34.19 -6.99
C GLY A 500 2.22 -32.93 -7.79
N GLU A 501 1.61 -31.93 -7.16
CA GLU A 501 1.39 -30.60 -7.75
C GLU A 501 2.52 -29.62 -7.35
N GLY A 502 2.71 -28.55 -8.12
CA GLY A 502 3.61 -27.46 -7.75
C GLY A 502 2.98 -26.54 -6.70
N GLU A 503 3.80 -25.72 -6.04
CA GLU A 503 3.31 -24.78 -5.01
C GLU A 503 2.20 -23.89 -5.57
N PRO A 504 1.05 -23.75 -4.87
CA PRO A 504 -0.06 -22.97 -5.37
C PRO A 504 0.24 -21.47 -5.35
N ALA A 505 -0.44 -20.74 -6.22
CA ALA A 505 -0.50 -19.28 -6.18
C ALA A 505 -1.64 -18.75 -5.29
N TYR A 506 -2.58 -19.61 -4.87
CA TYR A 506 -3.61 -19.23 -3.89
C TYR A 506 -3.02 -19.12 -2.48
N LEU A 507 -3.64 -18.25 -1.68
CA LEU A 507 -3.41 -18.14 -0.24
C LEU A 507 -3.82 -19.44 0.46
N LYS A 508 -5.07 -19.86 0.25
CA LYS A 508 -5.67 -21.07 0.82
C LYS A 508 -6.90 -21.49 -0.01
N ARG A 509 -7.28 -22.77 0.05
CA ARG A 509 -8.58 -23.29 -0.42
C ARG A 509 -9.52 -23.67 0.74
N GLY A 510 -10.77 -24.02 0.42
CA GLY A 510 -11.73 -24.51 1.40
C GLY A 510 -12.38 -23.41 2.25
N THR A 511 -12.60 -23.70 3.53
CA THR A 511 -13.33 -22.83 4.46
C THR A 511 -12.45 -21.72 5.04
N THR A 512 -13.07 -20.73 5.66
CA THR A 512 -12.35 -19.63 6.32
C THR A 512 -11.79 -19.99 7.71
N GLN A 513 -12.34 -21.00 8.38
CA GLN A 513 -12.07 -21.39 9.80
C GLN A 513 -10.64 -21.80 10.16
N ASP A 514 -9.76 -21.95 9.18
CA ASP A 514 -8.35 -22.31 9.44
C ASP A 514 -7.49 -21.14 8.97
N LEU A 515 -7.25 -20.23 9.93
CA LEU A 515 -6.37 -19.06 9.87
C LEU A 515 -6.80 -17.95 8.89
N LEU A 516 -8.05 -17.90 8.44
CA LEU A 516 -8.60 -16.81 7.61
C LEU A 516 -9.78 -16.08 8.26
N ASP A 517 -9.90 -16.17 9.58
CA ASP A 517 -11.04 -15.75 10.38
C ASP A 517 -10.67 -14.82 11.56
N ALA A 518 -9.68 -13.95 11.37
CA ALA A 518 -9.31 -12.93 12.37
C ALA A 518 -9.92 -11.56 12.08
N GLY A 519 -10.78 -11.07 12.98
CA GLY A 519 -11.48 -9.80 12.83
C GLY A 519 -12.45 -9.82 11.65
N VAL A 520 -13.18 -10.93 11.48
CA VAL A 520 -14.11 -11.16 10.38
C VAL A 520 -15.56 -11.13 10.85
N SER A 521 -16.47 -10.97 9.89
CA SER A 521 -17.88 -11.29 10.09
C SER A 521 -18.05 -12.81 10.19
N ARG A 522 -18.69 -13.29 11.26
CA ARG A 522 -19.13 -14.69 11.41
C ARG A 522 -20.53 -14.90 10.82
N GLY A 523 -21.28 -15.86 11.36
CA GLY A 523 -22.59 -16.24 10.88
C GLY A 523 -22.50 -17.09 9.62
N ARG A 524 -23.26 -16.72 8.58
CA ARG A 524 -23.34 -17.45 7.31
C ARG A 524 -22.25 -17.07 6.30
N THR A 525 -21.05 -16.76 6.79
CA THR A 525 -19.94 -16.25 5.98
C THR A 525 -19.52 -17.20 4.86
N ASP A 526 -19.25 -18.47 5.16
CA ASP A 526 -18.84 -19.44 4.14
C ASP A 526 -19.96 -19.69 3.09
N ASP A 527 -21.23 -19.68 3.51
CA ASP A 527 -22.37 -19.77 2.59
C ASP A 527 -22.47 -18.54 1.68
N LEU A 528 -22.30 -17.35 2.25
CA LEU A 528 -22.33 -16.09 1.52
C LEU A 528 -21.16 -16.01 0.52
N LEU A 529 -19.96 -16.42 0.93
CA LEU A 529 -18.79 -16.49 0.06
C LEU A 529 -19.01 -17.41 -1.13
N GLN A 530 -19.61 -18.59 -0.91
CA GLN A 530 -20.02 -19.49 -1.98
C GLN A 530 -21.01 -18.82 -2.94
N ALA A 531 -22.08 -18.20 -2.41
CA ALA A 531 -23.10 -17.53 -3.22
C ALA A 531 -22.51 -16.37 -4.05
N LEU A 532 -21.63 -15.55 -3.45
CA LEU A 532 -20.93 -14.46 -4.13
C LEU A 532 -20.00 -14.98 -5.25
N ALA A 533 -19.35 -16.13 -5.02
CA ALA A 533 -18.46 -16.78 -5.97
C ALA A 533 -19.21 -17.55 -7.08
N GLY A 534 -20.54 -17.52 -7.11
CA GLY A 534 -21.35 -18.18 -8.13
C GLY A 534 -21.69 -19.64 -7.83
N VAL A 535 -21.42 -20.11 -6.61
CA VAL A 535 -21.77 -21.47 -6.17
C VAL A 535 -23.21 -21.44 -5.62
N GLY A 536 -24.12 -22.13 -6.31
CA GLY A 536 -25.53 -22.16 -5.94
C GLY A 536 -26.34 -20.92 -6.37
N THR A 537 -25.71 -19.97 -7.05
CA THR A 537 -26.33 -18.78 -7.63
C THR A 537 -26.15 -18.71 -9.14
N ARG A 538 -26.99 -17.95 -9.84
CA ARG A 538 -26.95 -17.84 -11.31
C ARG A 538 -25.71 -17.12 -11.83
N ARG A 539 -25.07 -16.28 -11.01
CA ARG A 539 -23.96 -15.41 -11.39
C ARG A 539 -23.09 -15.07 -10.18
N ARG A 540 -21.88 -14.58 -10.46
CA ARG A 540 -20.98 -14.01 -9.46
C ARG A 540 -21.37 -12.57 -9.10
N ALA A 541 -21.11 -12.20 -7.86
CA ALA A 541 -21.01 -10.79 -7.48
C ALA A 541 -19.71 -10.18 -8.03
N ASP A 542 -19.65 -8.84 -8.08
CA ASP A 542 -18.49 -8.15 -8.63
C ASP A 542 -17.50 -7.78 -7.52
N VAL A 543 -17.97 -7.11 -6.47
CA VAL A 543 -17.11 -6.60 -5.40
C VAL A 543 -17.79 -6.68 -4.03
N VAL A 544 -16.99 -6.96 -3.00
CA VAL A 544 -17.35 -6.88 -1.59
C VAL A 544 -16.52 -5.76 -0.95
N LEU A 545 -17.16 -4.79 -0.33
CA LEU A 545 -16.54 -3.64 0.33
C LEU A 545 -16.66 -3.82 1.84
N ALA A 546 -15.52 -3.83 2.52
CA ALA A 546 -15.47 -3.99 3.97
C ALA A 546 -14.51 -2.99 4.61
N GLY A 547 -14.74 -2.72 5.89
CA GLY A 547 -13.87 -1.93 6.75
C GLY A 547 -13.97 -2.42 8.18
N HIS A 548 -12.85 -2.97 8.63
CA HIS A 548 -12.54 -3.43 9.98
C HIS A 548 -11.08 -3.86 9.94
N THR A 549 -10.26 -3.57 10.95
CA THR A 549 -8.79 -3.89 11.03
C THR A 549 -7.85 -3.21 9.99
N HIS A 550 -8.38 -2.74 8.85
CA HIS A 550 -7.76 -1.90 7.80
C HIS A 550 -6.33 -2.23 7.35
N ARG A 551 -6.13 -3.39 6.71
CA ARG A 551 -4.79 -3.87 6.26
C ARG A 551 -4.51 -3.74 4.76
N HIS A 552 -5.33 -2.99 4.03
CA HIS A 552 -5.23 -2.83 2.57
C HIS A 552 -5.30 -4.16 1.80
N ASN A 553 -5.99 -5.16 2.33
CA ASN A 553 -6.12 -6.46 1.67
C ASN A 553 -7.08 -6.39 0.47
N GLU A 554 -6.70 -7.05 -0.61
CA GLU A 554 -7.58 -7.35 -1.73
C GLU A 554 -7.55 -8.85 -1.99
N ILE A 555 -8.70 -9.51 -1.79
CA ILE A 555 -8.81 -10.96 -1.85
C ILE A 555 -9.76 -11.33 -2.99
N SER A 556 -9.21 -11.95 -4.02
CA SER A 556 -9.99 -12.54 -5.12
C SER A 556 -10.48 -13.92 -4.70
N ILE A 557 -11.78 -14.14 -4.77
CA ILE A 557 -12.43 -15.39 -4.39
C ILE A 557 -12.77 -16.13 -5.68
N ARG A 558 -12.19 -17.32 -5.88
CA ARG A 558 -12.32 -18.10 -7.12
C ARG A 558 -12.72 -19.53 -6.79
N VAL A 559 -13.36 -20.19 -7.74
CA VAL A 559 -13.66 -21.62 -7.64
C VAL A 559 -12.68 -22.37 -8.53
N LEU A 560 -11.93 -23.32 -7.96
CA LEU A 560 -11.00 -24.16 -8.72
C LEU A 560 -11.75 -25.23 -9.53
N ASP A 561 -11.04 -25.90 -10.44
CA ASP A 561 -11.60 -26.95 -11.31
C ASP A 561 -12.24 -28.12 -10.55
N ASP A 562 -11.85 -28.35 -9.31
CA ASP A 562 -12.42 -29.38 -8.44
C ASP A 562 -13.65 -28.91 -7.64
N GLY A 563 -14.10 -27.68 -7.88
CA GLY A 563 -15.25 -27.07 -7.22
C GLY A 563 -14.93 -26.45 -5.85
N SER A 564 -13.67 -26.50 -5.38
CA SER A 564 -13.29 -25.88 -4.12
C SER A 564 -13.20 -24.36 -4.24
N LEU A 565 -13.71 -23.66 -3.22
CA LEU A 565 -13.49 -22.23 -3.05
C LEU A 565 -12.01 -21.98 -2.74
N SER A 566 -11.42 -20.94 -3.32
CA SER A 566 -10.01 -20.58 -3.13
C SER A 566 -9.83 -19.08 -3.10
N TYR A 567 -8.90 -18.64 -2.26
CA TYR A 567 -8.64 -17.25 -1.96
C TYR A 567 -7.27 -16.87 -2.49
N PHE A 568 -7.19 -15.76 -3.20
CA PHE A 568 -5.94 -15.23 -3.73
C PHE A 568 -5.78 -13.81 -3.22
N LEU A 569 -4.59 -13.46 -2.73
CA LEU A 569 -4.27 -12.17 -2.13
C LEU A 569 -3.28 -11.45 -3.04
N ASP A 570 -3.56 -10.24 -3.51
CA ASP A 570 -2.56 -9.40 -4.18
C ASP A 570 -3.07 -7.95 -4.32
N PHE A 571 -2.29 -7.07 -4.95
CA PHE A 571 -2.72 -5.72 -5.31
C PHE A 571 -3.44 -5.71 -6.67
N TYR A 572 -4.64 -6.28 -6.70
CA TYR A 572 -5.44 -6.45 -7.91
C TYR A 572 -5.89 -5.13 -8.52
N THR A 573 -6.25 -4.12 -7.72
CA THR A 573 -6.82 -2.88 -8.25
C THR A 573 -5.74 -1.91 -8.73
N ALA A 574 -4.70 -1.69 -7.92
CA ALA A 574 -3.56 -0.85 -8.24
C ALA A 574 -2.37 -1.21 -7.34
N ASN A 575 -1.16 -1.28 -7.92
CA ASN A 575 0.05 -1.48 -7.13
C ASN A 575 0.37 -0.23 -6.31
N PRO A 576 0.49 -0.34 -4.97
CA PRO A 576 1.03 0.74 -4.17
C PRO A 576 2.52 0.91 -4.51
N ARG A 577 3.05 2.12 -4.35
CA ARG A 577 4.48 2.41 -4.58
C ARG A 577 5.34 2.31 -3.33
N ALA A 578 4.72 2.21 -2.16
CA ALA A 578 5.39 1.88 -0.92
C ALA A 578 4.46 1.01 -0.08
N TRP A 579 5.09 0.27 0.84
CA TRP A 579 4.63 0.07 2.21
C TRP A 579 3.76 -1.15 2.52
N TYR A 580 4.19 -1.92 3.54
CA TYR A 580 3.48 -2.18 4.81
C TYR A 580 4.36 -2.99 5.80
N PRO A 581 4.13 -2.91 7.14
CA PRO A 581 4.91 -3.65 8.12
C PRO A 581 4.70 -5.16 7.97
N ASN A 582 5.78 -5.89 7.74
CA ASN A 582 5.76 -7.34 7.64
C ASN A 582 6.50 -8.01 8.79
N LYS A 583 6.17 -9.27 9.05
CA LYS A 583 6.91 -10.15 9.96
C LYS A 583 7.44 -11.33 9.18
N VAL A 584 8.76 -11.43 9.09
CA VAL A 584 9.43 -12.49 8.34
C VAL A 584 10.28 -13.34 9.27
N VAL A 585 10.30 -14.65 9.04
CA VAL A 585 11.22 -15.57 9.72
C VAL A 585 12.52 -15.64 8.93
N ARG A 586 13.66 -15.38 9.57
CA ARG A 586 14.96 -15.54 8.90
C ARG A 586 15.45 -16.96 9.10
N VAL A 587 15.92 -17.60 8.03
CA VAL A 587 16.39 -19.00 8.02
C VAL A 587 17.40 -19.26 9.13
N GLY A 588 18.36 -18.36 9.34
CA GLY A 588 19.41 -18.51 10.35
C GLY A 588 18.95 -18.39 11.81
N ASP A 589 17.75 -17.85 12.05
CA ASP A 589 17.19 -17.70 13.40
C ASP A 589 16.30 -18.89 13.79
N VAL A 590 15.95 -19.76 12.84
CA VAL A 590 15.11 -20.94 13.09
C VAL A 590 15.86 -21.94 13.95
N ARG A 591 15.24 -22.37 15.06
CA ARG A 591 15.81 -23.38 15.96
C ARG A 591 14.85 -24.54 16.16
N GLN A 592 15.37 -25.74 16.34
CA GLN A 592 14.55 -26.89 16.69
C GLN A 592 14.40 -26.98 18.21
N ALA A 593 13.16 -26.93 18.70
CA ALA A 593 12.84 -27.13 20.10
C ALA A 593 12.76 -28.62 20.46
N ALA A 594 12.89 -28.93 21.75
CA ALA A 594 12.68 -30.29 22.26
C ALA A 594 11.22 -30.70 21.99
N GLY A 595 11.00 -31.82 21.28
CA GLY A 595 9.67 -32.30 20.89
C GLY A 595 9.30 -32.13 19.41
N GLY A 596 10.18 -31.56 18.58
CA GLY A 596 9.97 -31.50 17.11
C GLY A 596 9.32 -30.22 16.59
N HIS A 597 8.97 -29.29 17.48
CA HIS A 597 8.52 -27.95 17.09
C HIS A 597 9.70 -27.08 16.64
N LEU A 598 9.42 -26.10 15.79
CA LEU A 598 10.36 -25.06 15.40
C LEU A 598 10.10 -23.78 16.20
N ASP A 599 11.16 -23.19 16.74
CA ASP A 599 11.18 -21.81 17.19
C ASP A 599 11.34 -20.91 15.96
N LEU A 600 10.33 -20.10 15.68
CA LEU A 600 10.17 -19.30 14.47
C LEU A 600 10.11 -17.81 14.83
N PRO A 601 11.21 -17.21 15.32
CA PRO A 601 11.25 -15.80 15.65
C PRO A 601 11.00 -14.96 14.40
N THR A 602 10.19 -13.92 14.55
CA THR A 602 9.85 -13.01 13.45
C THR A 602 10.56 -11.68 13.62
N THR A 603 10.92 -11.06 12.49
CA THR A 603 11.51 -9.72 12.48
C THR A 603 10.66 -8.76 11.65
N LYS A 604 10.56 -7.50 12.13
CA LYS A 604 9.82 -6.44 11.45
C LYS A 604 10.56 -6.02 10.19
N THR A 605 9.91 -6.18 9.05
CA THR A 605 10.46 -5.92 7.72
C THR A 605 9.63 -4.85 7.03
N TYR A 606 10.29 -3.82 6.53
CA TYR A 606 9.73 -2.81 5.64
C TYR A 606 9.70 -3.36 4.20
N VAL A 607 8.55 -3.26 3.53
CA VAL A 607 8.36 -3.84 2.19
C VAL A 607 8.06 -2.72 1.19
N GLU A 608 8.80 -2.68 0.08
CA GLU A 608 8.51 -1.80 -1.06
C GLU A 608 8.19 -2.60 -2.32
N VAL A 609 7.25 -2.08 -3.12
CA VAL A 609 6.92 -2.66 -4.41
C VAL A 609 7.81 -2.01 -5.48
N ASP A 610 8.68 -2.80 -6.11
CA ASP A 610 9.60 -2.35 -7.16
C ASP A 610 9.48 -3.28 -8.38
N GLU A 611 9.39 -2.70 -9.58
CA GLU A 611 9.28 -3.42 -10.86
C GLU A 611 10.50 -4.29 -11.17
N ASP A 612 11.67 -3.94 -10.64
CA ASP A 612 12.92 -4.69 -10.83
C ASP A 612 13.18 -5.71 -9.71
N ALA A 613 12.31 -5.80 -8.70
CA ALA A 613 12.43 -6.77 -7.62
C ALA A 613 12.08 -8.20 -8.06
N ILE A 614 12.61 -9.17 -7.32
CA ILE A 614 12.40 -10.60 -7.57
C ILE A 614 11.52 -11.20 -6.47
N ALA A 615 10.78 -12.26 -6.79
CA ALA A 615 9.81 -12.84 -5.86
C ALA A 615 10.42 -13.57 -4.66
N HIS A 616 11.71 -13.86 -4.70
CA HIS A 616 12.47 -14.57 -3.67
C HIS A 616 13.58 -13.70 -3.05
N ALA A 617 13.42 -12.37 -3.09
CA ALA A 617 14.36 -11.45 -2.45
C ALA A 617 14.37 -11.67 -0.92
N GLU A 618 15.57 -11.90 -0.36
CA GLU A 618 15.73 -12.01 1.09
C GLU A 618 15.79 -10.62 1.72
N PRO A 619 15.10 -10.38 2.85
CA PRO A 619 15.25 -9.13 3.57
C PRO A 619 16.69 -8.91 4.03
N HIS A 620 17.17 -7.67 3.92
CA HIS A 620 18.47 -7.23 4.44
C HIS A 620 18.30 -6.15 5.51
N PRO A 621 19.33 -5.91 6.36
CA PRO A 621 19.21 -4.94 7.45
C PRO A 621 18.89 -3.55 6.91
N MET A 622 18.06 -2.80 7.63
CA MET A 622 17.92 -1.37 7.38
C MET A 622 19.29 -0.69 7.56
N PRO A 623 19.66 0.26 6.68
CA PRO A 623 20.99 0.89 6.77
C PRO A 623 21.06 1.99 7.86
N TRP A 624 20.00 2.15 8.67
CA TRP A 624 19.97 2.99 9.87
C TRP A 624 19.02 2.41 10.93
N ASP A 625 19.12 2.94 12.15
CA ASP A 625 18.19 2.62 13.24
C ASP A 625 16.77 3.12 12.90
N ALA A 626 15.92 2.21 12.41
CA ALA A 626 14.55 2.49 12.01
C ALA A 626 13.55 1.69 12.87
N THR A 627 12.26 1.97 12.73
CA THR A 627 11.19 1.20 13.40
C THR A 627 11.09 -0.25 12.88
N HIS A 628 11.61 -0.50 11.69
CA HIS A 628 11.75 -1.83 11.09
C HIS A 628 13.24 -2.13 10.97
N ASP A 629 13.68 -3.29 11.44
CA ASP A 629 15.11 -3.62 11.44
C ASP A 629 15.60 -4.10 10.06
N TRP A 630 14.66 -4.42 9.16
CA TRP A 630 14.92 -5.01 7.85
C TRP A 630 14.10 -4.35 6.76
N VAL A 631 14.57 -4.47 5.52
CA VAL A 631 13.87 -4.04 4.30
C VAL A 631 13.92 -5.15 3.25
N THR A 632 12.87 -5.26 2.43
CA THR A 632 12.86 -6.08 1.22
C THR A 632 12.06 -5.40 0.12
N PHE A 633 12.40 -5.72 -1.12
CA PHE A 633 11.70 -5.24 -2.31
C PHE A 633 10.98 -6.41 -2.96
N VAL A 634 9.73 -6.20 -3.35
CA VAL A 634 8.87 -7.23 -3.93
C VAL A 634 8.32 -6.76 -5.27
N PRO A 635 8.12 -7.65 -6.25
CA PRO A 635 7.56 -7.27 -7.53
C PRO A 635 6.10 -6.79 -7.41
N PRO A 636 5.66 -5.89 -8.31
CA PRO A 636 4.26 -5.53 -8.44
C PRO A 636 3.44 -6.70 -8.94
N TYR A 637 2.13 -6.66 -8.67
CA TYR A 637 1.19 -7.47 -9.41
C TYR A 637 1.21 -7.07 -10.88
N ALA A 638 1.36 -8.04 -11.79
CA ALA A 638 1.65 -7.76 -13.21
C ALA A 638 0.43 -7.27 -14.01
N ASP A 639 -0.79 -7.52 -13.54
CA ASP A 639 -2.03 -7.27 -14.26
C ASP A 639 -3.07 -6.51 -13.41
N PRO A 640 -2.74 -5.33 -12.84
CA PRO A 640 -3.68 -4.60 -12.01
C PRO A 640 -4.77 -3.92 -12.86
N LEU A 641 -5.98 -3.77 -12.31
CA LEU A 641 -7.12 -3.12 -12.97
C LEU A 641 -6.75 -1.72 -13.49
N ALA A 642 -5.97 -0.95 -12.73
CA ALA A 642 -5.57 0.42 -13.06
C ALA A 642 -4.83 0.58 -14.39
N THR A 643 -4.16 -0.48 -14.87
CA THR A 643 -3.43 -0.50 -16.15
C THR A 643 -4.05 -1.45 -17.17
N SER A 644 -5.17 -2.11 -16.85
CA SER A 644 -5.84 -3.03 -17.76
C SER A 644 -6.43 -2.30 -18.97
N ALA A 645 -6.15 -2.83 -20.16
CA ALA A 645 -6.74 -2.34 -21.41
C ALA A 645 -8.19 -2.83 -21.61
N ASP A 646 -8.60 -3.91 -20.94
CA ASP A 646 -9.95 -4.47 -20.96
C ASP A 646 -10.44 -4.78 -19.53
N PRO A 647 -11.05 -3.80 -18.85
CA PRO A 647 -11.60 -3.99 -17.51
C PRO A 647 -12.64 -5.11 -17.40
N ARG A 648 -13.42 -5.39 -18.45
CA ARG A 648 -14.47 -6.43 -18.38
C ARG A 648 -13.85 -7.82 -18.32
N ALA A 649 -12.92 -8.11 -19.24
CA ALA A 649 -12.16 -9.37 -19.23
C ALA A 649 -11.30 -9.50 -17.96
N TRP A 650 -10.85 -8.38 -17.39
CA TRP A 650 -10.18 -8.37 -16.11
C TRP A 650 -11.10 -8.81 -14.97
N TRP A 651 -12.29 -8.22 -14.82
CA TRP A 651 -13.24 -8.60 -13.78
C TRP A 651 -13.71 -10.05 -13.90
N ASP A 652 -13.87 -10.59 -15.12
CA ASP A 652 -14.24 -11.99 -15.31
C ASP A 652 -13.24 -12.98 -14.69
N ARG A 653 -11.96 -12.61 -14.60
CA ARG A 653 -10.91 -13.44 -13.97
C ARG A 653 -10.81 -13.24 -12.45
N HIS A 654 -11.17 -12.07 -11.95
CA HIS A 654 -10.88 -11.68 -10.56
C HIS A 654 -12.11 -11.63 -9.63
N LYS A 655 -13.33 -11.60 -10.18
CA LYS A 655 -14.54 -11.46 -9.36
C LYS A 655 -15.05 -12.76 -8.74
N PRO A 656 -15.67 -12.68 -7.54
CA PRO A 656 -15.80 -11.49 -6.71
C PRO A 656 -14.48 -11.09 -6.04
N LEU A 657 -14.28 -9.78 -5.89
CA LEU A 657 -13.12 -9.22 -5.21
C LEU A 657 -13.55 -8.59 -3.88
N GLN A 658 -13.02 -9.06 -2.76
CA GLN A 658 -13.17 -8.39 -1.47
C GLN A 658 -12.10 -7.31 -1.33
N LEU A 659 -12.53 -6.08 -1.10
CA LEU A 659 -11.69 -4.90 -0.94
C LEU A 659 -11.84 -4.33 0.47
N GLN A 660 -10.78 -4.39 1.26
CA GLN A 660 -10.70 -3.59 2.48
C GLN A 660 -10.49 -2.12 2.12
N THR A 661 -11.25 -1.26 2.78
CA THR A 661 -11.10 0.19 2.70
C THR A 661 -10.47 0.71 3.99
N GLY A 662 -9.62 1.74 3.87
CA GLY A 662 -8.99 2.35 5.04
C GLY A 662 -10.02 3.08 5.88
N ALA A 663 -9.77 3.21 7.17
CA ALA A 663 -10.65 3.99 8.03
C ALA A 663 -10.59 5.48 7.67
N LEU A 664 -11.76 6.12 7.70
CA LEU A 664 -11.84 7.59 7.60
C LEU A 664 -11.51 8.24 8.95
N GLY A 665 -12.01 7.65 10.05
CA GLY A 665 -11.91 8.12 11.43
C GLY A 665 -10.76 7.49 12.22
N LEU A 666 -11.08 6.71 13.26
CA LEU A 666 -10.10 6.05 14.14
C LEU A 666 -9.38 4.88 13.46
N TRP A 667 -8.27 4.43 14.05
CA TRP A 667 -7.38 3.42 13.48
C TRP A 667 -7.13 2.30 14.49
N GLU A 668 -7.97 1.28 14.55
CA GLU A 668 -7.77 0.19 15.52
C GLU A 668 -6.33 -0.41 15.44
N ASN A 669 -5.64 -0.48 16.59
CA ASN A 669 -4.50 -1.37 16.92
C ASN A 669 -3.03 -0.98 16.73
N ASN A 670 -2.62 0.29 16.82
CA ASN A 670 -1.18 0.68 17.00
C ASN A 670 -0.18 0.16 15.95
N GLN A 671 -0.63 -0.54 14.92
CA GLN A 671 0.18 -1.00 13.82
C GLN A 671 -0.09 -0.07 12.65
N VAL A 672 0.94 0.18 11.85
CA VAL A 672 0.89 1.07 10.71
C VAL A 672 -0.29 0.62 9.85
N SER A 673 -1.40 1.37 9.87
CA SER A 673 -2.67 0.94 9.26
C SER A 673 -3.12 1.96 8.22
N PHE A 674 -3.65 1.40 7.15
CA PHE A 674 -4.08 2.02 5.92
C PHE A 674 -5.32 2.89 6.17
N SER A 675 -5.27 4.18 5.81
CA SER A 675 -6.32 5.16 6.11
C SER A 675 -6.73 6.01 4.92
N GLY A 676 -8.03 6.27 4.77
CA GLY A 676 -8.55 6.96 3.61
C GLY A 676 -9.92 6.46 3.18
N LEU A 677 -10.18 6.51 1.88
CA LEU A 677 -11.40 5.97 1.29
C LEU A 677 -11.12 5.33 -0.07
N ARG A 678 -12.07 4.54 -0.58
CA ARG A 678 -12.04 4.05 -1.96
C ARG A 678 -13.08 4.75 -2.81
N LEU A 679 -12.76 5.02 -4.07
CA LEU A 679 -13.71 5.52 -5.07
C LEU A 679 -13.69 4.63 -6.32
N LEU A 680 -14.82 4.00 -6.61
CA LEU A 680 -15.06 3.14 -7.76
C LEU A 680 -15.61 3.99 -8.89
N SER A 681 -14.88 4.08 -10.00
CA SER A 681 -15.32 4.74 -11.23
C SER A 681 -15.94 3.72 -12.16
N VAL A 682 -17.27 3.73 -12.24
CA VAL A 682 -18.03 2.89 -13.18
C VAL A 682 -18.23 3.66 -14.47
N ARG A 683 -17.85 3.04 -15.59
CA ARG A 683 -18.09 3.57 -16.94
C ARG A 683 -18.52 2.46 -17.87
N GLY A 684 -19.57 2.69 -18.64
CA GLY A 684 -20.15 1.67 -19.50
C GLY A 684 -20.48 0.40 -18.72
N ASP A 685 -21.09 0.52 -17.53
CA ASP A 685 -21.52 -0.59 -16.67
C ASP A 685 -20.42 -1.51 -16.11
N VAL A 686 -19.15 -1.10 -16.16
CA VAL A 686 -18.02 -1.83 -15.57
C VAL A 686 -17.21 -0.90 -14.66
N ILE A 687 -16.72 -1.42 -13.53
CA ILE A 687 -15.79 -0.68 -12.67
C ILE A 687 -14.46 -0.60 -13.42
N GLN A 688 -14.16 0.58 -13.98
CA GLN A 688 -12.93 0.80 -14.76
C GLN A 688 -11.73 1.09 -13.87
N ARG A 689 -11.96 1.76 -12.74
CA ARG A 689 -10.92 2.08 -11.75
C ARG A 689 -11.46 1.97 -10.34
N VAL A 690 -10.56 1.59 -9.44
CA VAL A 690 -10.73 1.71 -8.00
C VAL A 690 -9.60 2.61 -7.51
N HIS A 691 -9.95 3.82 -7.10
CA HIS A 691 -9.01 4.77 -6.52
C HIS A 691 -8.93 4.54 -5.02
N PHE A 692 -7.72 4.39 -4.49
CA PHE A 692 -7.49 4.59 -3.06
C PHE A 692 -7.05 6.05 -2.84
N LEU A 693 -7.72 6.74 -1.92
CA LEU A 693 -7.46 8.15 -1.61
C LEU A 693 -6.96 8.23 -0.16
N PRO A 694 -5.63 8.36 0.06
CA PRO A 694 -5.05 8.35 1.39
C PRO A 694 -5.51 9.56 2.21
N ARG A 695 -5.93 9.33 3.46
CA ARG A 695 -6.38 10.40 4.34
C ARG A 695 -5.27 11.41 4.61
N GLU A 696 -4.04 10.93 4.87
CA GLU A 696 -2.88 11.80 5.14
C GLU A 696 -2.67 12.86 4.04
N ARG A 697 -2.82 12.45 2.78
CA ARG A 697 -2.74 13.38 1.64
C ARG A 697 -3.93 14.34 1.63
N LEU A 698 -5.15 13.85 1.83
CA LEU A 698 -6.33 14.71 1.87
C LEU A 698 -6.19 15.76 2.98
N ASP A 699 -5.74 15.37 4.17
CA ASP A 699 -5.49 16.26 5.30
C ASP A 699 -4.42 17.32 5.03
N ALA A 700 -3.29 16.91 4.45
CA ALA A 700 -2.20 17.83 4.10
C ALA A 700 -2.65 18.98 3.19
N TYR A 701 -3.68 18.73 2.37
CA TYR A 701 -4.27 19.70 1.45
C TYR A 701 -5.68 20.14 1.87
N ARG A 702 -6.06 19.93 3.14
CA ARG A 702 -7.36 20.33 3.71
C ARG A 702 -8.55 19.89 2.87
N TRP A 703 -8.43 18.71 2.28
CA TRP A 703 -9.41 18.06 1.43
C TRP A 703 -9.63 18.75 0.07
N GLU A 704 -8.90 19.82 -0.28
CA GLU A 704 -9.13 20.67 -1.46
C GLU A 704 -8.61 20.11 -2.81
N LEU A 705 -8.13 18.87 -2.84
CA LEU A 705 -7.58 18.24 -4.03
C LEU A 705 -8.65 17.88 -5.07
N SER A 706 -8.26 17.82 -6.35
CA SER A 706 -9.01 17.10 -7.39
C SER A 706 -8.90 15.59 -7.20
N LEU A 707 -9.76 14.80 -7.86
CA LEU A 707 -9.63 13.32 -7.84
C LEU A 707 -8.25 12.86 -8.35
N GLU A 708 -7.76 13.46 -9.44
CA GLU A 708 -6.45 13.13 -10.02
C GLU A 708 -5.32 13.39 -9.02
N GLN A 709 -5.32 14.54 -8.34
CA GLN A 709 -4.31 14.89 -7.35
C GLN A 709 -4.41 13.99 -6.10
N ALA A 710 -5.62 13.70 -5.65
CA ALA A 710 -5.84 12.83 -4.48
C ALA A 710 -5.38 11.38 -4.76
N ALA A 711 -5.65 10.86 -5.95
CA ALA A 711 -5.32 9.50 -6.37
C ALA A 711 -3.90 9.34 -6.96
N ALA A 712 -3.10 10.41 -7.01
CA ALA A 712 -1.76 10.36 -7.59
C ALA A 712 -0.88 9.31 -6.87
N PRO A 713 -0.17 8.42 -7.57
CA PRO A 713 0.70 7.47 -6.90
C PRO A 713 1.87 8.21 -6.23
N GLU A 714 2.34 7.73 -5.07
CA GLU A 714 3.51 8.30 -4.38
C GLU A 714 4.74 8.37 -5.31
N PRO A 715 5.65 9.34 -5.18
CA PRO A 715 6.86 9.38 -6.01
C PRO A 715 7.76 8.16 -5.74
N ARG A 716 8.48 7.69 -6.76
CA ARG A 716 9.51 6.65 -6.59
C ARG A 716 10.77 7.25 -5.93
N HIS A 717 11.55 6.40 -5.27
CA HIS A 717 12.92 6.74 -4.92
C HIS A 717 13.71 7.10 -6.18
N GLN A 718 14.55 8.13 -6.07
CA GLN A 718 15.42 8.56 -7.17
C GLN A 718 16.64 7.66 -7.33
N VAL A 719 16.99 6.94 -6.27
CA VAL A 719 18.09 5.97 -6.23
C VAL A 719 17.47 4.60 -5.99
N LEU A 720 17.73 3.63 -6.87
CA LEU A 720 17.07 2.33 -6.85
C LEU A 720 18.12 1.23 -6.73
N THR A 721 17.83 0.23 -5.90
CA THR A 721 18.62 -0.99 -5.79
C THR A 721 18.03 -2.11 -6.65
N ARG A 722 18.88 -2.98 -7.18
CA ARG A 722 18.49 -4.12 -7.99
C ARG A 722 19.37 -5.31 -7.68
N GLU A 723 18.74 -6.45 -7.42
CA GLU A 723 19.47 -7.69 -7.27
C GLU A 723 19.82 -8.32 -8.63
N ARG A 724 21.09 -8.71 -8.83
CA ARG A 724 21.60 -9.25 -10.09
C ARG A 724 21.72 -10.78 -10.07
N THR A 725 22.32 -11.36 -9.04
CA THR A 725 22.65 -12.80 -9.02
C THR A 725 21.42 -13.69 -8.87
N ARG A 726 20.58 -13.49 -7.83
CA ARG A 726 19.39 -14.33 -7.62
C ARG A 726 18.32 -14.16 -8.70
N ARG A 727 18.29 -13.01 -9.39
CA ARG A 727 17.39 -12.74 -10.54
C ARG A 727 17.48 -13.81 -11.63
N PHE A 728 18.68 -14.36 -11.85
CA PHE A 728 18.90 -15.39 -12.85
C PHE A 728 19.29 -16.75 -12.23
N GLY A 729 19.08 -16.94 -10.92
CA GLY A 729 19.44 -18.18 -10.21
C GLY A 729 20.93 -18.52 -10.30
N SER A 730 21.80 -17.51 -10.43
CA SER A 730 23.23 -17.71 -10.60
C SER A 730 23.94 -18.00 -9.27
N PRO A 731 25.11 -18.68 -9.28
CA PRO A 731 25.87 -18.94 -8.05
C PRO A 731 26.28 -17.64 -7.33
N PRO A 732 26.39 -17.63 -5.98
CA PRO A 732 26.93 -16.47 -5.24
C PRO A 732 28.30 -16.02 -5.75
N ALA A 733 28.56 -14.73 -5.66
CA ALA A 733 29.83 -14.13 -6.06
C ALA A 733 30.91 -14.32 -4.99
N ALA A 734 32.13 -14.60 -5.46
CA ALA A 734 33.36 -14.75 -4.68
C ALA A 734 34.47 -13.77 -5.13
N SER A 735 34.15 -12.81 -5.98
CA SER A 735 35.03 -11.69 -6.34
C SER A 735 34.23 -10.41 -6.54
N ALA A 736 34.94 -9.29 -6.62
CA ALA A 736 34.39 -8.04 -7.14
C ALA A 736 33.85 -8.25 -8.57
N PRO A 737 32.77 -7.55 -8.96
CA PRO A 737 32.22 -7.64 -10.29
C PRO A 737 33.03 -6.80 -11.30
N LEU A 738 33.22 -7.32 -12.50
CA LEU A 738 33.64 -6.58 -13.69
C LEU A 738 32.39 -6.20 -14.51
N VAL A 739 32.38 -5.04 -15.16
CA VAL A 739 31.31 -4.65 -16.09
C VAL A 739 31.89 -4.33 -17.45
N LEU A 740 31.32 -4.94 -18.49
CA LEU A 740 31.61 -4.67 -19.89
C LEU A 740 30.39 -4.01 -20.54
N THR A 741 30.59 -2.90 -21.26
CA THR A 741 29.53 -2.13 -21.92
C THR A 741 29.70 -2.16 -23.45
N PRO A 742 28.97 -3.03 -24.17
CA PRO A 742 29.05 -3.09 -25.62
C PRO A 742 28.57 -1.80 -26.28
N ALA A 743 29.16 -1.45 -27.43
CA ALA A 743 28.74 -0.27 -28.21
C ALA A 743 27.28 -0.36 -28.70
N ALA A 744 26.73 -1.57 -28.82
CA ALA A 744 25.33 -1.81 -29.16
C ALA A 744 24.35 -1.46 -28.02
N GLY A 745 24.85 -1.14 -26.82
CA GLY A 745 24.10 -0.84 -25.62
C GLY A 745 23.93 -2.05 -24.70
N GLY A 746 23.66 -1.78 -23.42
CA GLY A 746 23.53 -2.78 -22.37
C GLY A 746 24.85 -3.10 -21.67
N ASN A 747 24.81 -4.09 -20.79
CA ASN A 747 25.96 -4.48 -19.98
C ASN A 747 26.06 -5.99 -19.76
N SER A 748 27.30 -6.45 -19.60
CA SER A 748 27.65 -7.78 -19.10
C SER A 748 28.41 -7.62 -17.79
N VAL A 749 27.83 -8.09 -16.69
CA VAL A 749 28.46 -8.12 -15.37
C VAL A 749 29.10 -9.49 -15.18
N VAL A 750 30.42 -9.54 -15.01
CA VAL A 750 31.18 -10.79 -14.89
C VAL A 750 31.80 -10.88 -13.51
N TYR A 751 31.70 -12.05 -12.88
CA TYR A 751 32.30 -12.30 -11.57
C TYR A 751 32.75 -13.75 -11.44
N ARG A 752 33.57 -14.03 -10.43
CA ARG A 752 34.02 -15.38 -10.08
C ARG A 752 33.09 -15.99 -9.03
N ASP A 753 32.60 -17.22 -9.25
CA ASP A 753 31.85 -17.97 -8.25
C ASP A 753 32.77 -18.67 -7.21
N GLY A 754 32.17 -19.25 -6.17
CA GLY A 754 32.92 -19.95 -5.11
C GLY A 754 33.70 -21.20 -5.58
N GLU A 755 33.38 -21.73 -6.77
CA GLU A 755 34.13 -22.83 -7.37
C GLU A 755 35.25 -22.33 -8.28
N GLY A 756 35.29 -21.04 -8.62
CA GLY A 756 36.27 -20.43 -9.53
C GLY A 756 35.84 -20.44 -11.01
N TYR A 757 34.53 -20.55 -11.31
CA TYR A 757 34.02 -20.28 -12.65
C TYR A 757 33.77 -18.78 -12.82
N LEU A 758 33.98 -18.27 -14.02
CA LEU A 758 33.53 -16.94 -14.40
C LEU A 758 32.08 -17.02 -14.89
N VAL A 759 31.21 -16.24 -14.26
CA VAL A 759 29.78 -16.16 -14.54
C VAL A 759 29.48 -14.78 -15.12
N GLU A 760 28.79 -14.75 -16.25
CA GLU A 760 28.27 -13.54 -16.88
C GLU A 760 26.79 -13.37 -16.53
N LEU A 761 26.41 -12.16 -16.15
CA LEU A 761 25.03 -11.68 -16.06
C LEU A 761 24.86 -10.59 -17.13
N TRP A 762 24.16 -10.89 -18.22
CA TRP A 762 23.97 -9.94 -19.32
C TRP A 762 22.58 -9.30 -19.27
N ASP A 763 22.54 -8.00 -19.59
CA ASP A 763 21.33 -7.21 -19.82
C ASP A 763 21.59 -6.34 -21.05
N VAL A 764 21.33 -6.90 -22.25
CA VAL A 764 21.58 -6.27 -23.55
C VAL A 764 20.28 -6.15 -24.35
N PRO A 765 20.19 -5.26 -25.36
CA PRO A 765 18.98 -5.08 -26.14
C PRO A 765 18.43 -6.40 -26.70
N GLY A 766 17.23 -6.79 -26.25
CA GLY A 766 16.54 -8.00 -26.68
C GLY A 766 16.94 -9.30 -25.97
N SER A 767 17.88 -9.28 -25.01
CA SER A 767 18.28 -10.47 -24.25
C SER A 767 18.82 -10.13 -22.87
N ALA A 768 18.34 -10.83 -21.85
CA ALA A 768 18.90 -10.80 -20.51
C ALA A 768 18.97 -12.21 -19.92
N GLY A 769 20.00 -12.51 -19.15
CA GLY A 769 20.20 -13.84 -18.59
C GLY A 769 21.52 -13.97 -17.84
N ALA A 770 21.85 -15.22 -17.51
CA ALA A 770 23.11 -15.55 -16.88
C ALA A 770 23.65 -16.91 -17.30
N GLY A 771 24.96 -17.08 -17.18
CA GLY A 771 25.63 -18.33 -17.50
C GLY A 771 27.10 -18.33 -17.12
N ARG A 772 27.65 -19.53 -16.90
CA ARG A 772 29.11 -19.72 -16.86
C ARG A 772 29.66 -19.46 -18.25
N LEU A 773 30.66 -18.59 -18.36
CA LEU A 773 31.27 -18.24 -19.64
C LEU A 773 31.93 -19.45 -20.32
N ALA A 774 32.53 -20.34 -19.52
CA ALA A 774 33.22 -21.53 -20.02
C ALA A 774 33.14 -22.71 -19.02
N GLY A 775 33.22 -23.94 -19.55
CA GLY A 775 33.39 -25.17 -18.78
C GLY A 775 34.85 -25.40 -18.36
N ARG A 776 35.10 -26.37 -17.48
CA ARG A 776 36.47 -26.72 -17.02
C ARG A 776 37.32 -27.41 -18.08
N ASP A 777 36.67 -27.97 -19.08
CA ASP A 777 37.30 -28.50 -20.28
C ASP A 777 37.83 -27.40 -21.20
N VAL A 778 37.31 -26.17 -21.05
CA VAL A 778 37.70 -25.01 -21.85
C VAL A 778 38.68 -24.12 -21.10
N ALA A 779 38.44 -23.81 -19.82
CA ALA A 779 39.25 -22.87 -19.05
C ALA A 779 39.54 -23.36 -17.62
N PRO A 780 40.73 -23.07 -17.06
CA PRO A 780 41.07 -23.41 -15.68
C PRO A 780 40.24 -22.60 -14.67
N ALA A 781 40.39 -22.90 -13.38
CA ALA A 781 39.69 -22.16 -12.35
C ALA A 781 40.29 -20.78 -12.15
N ALA A 782 39.45 -19.75 -12.19
CA ALA A 782 39.89 -18.40 -11.89
C ALA A 782 40.26 -18.25 -10.42
N VAL A 783 41.29 -17.46 -10.15
CA VAL A 783 41.76 -17.04 -8.83
C VAL A 783 41.88 -15.51 -8.85
N GLY A 784 41.45 -14.86 -7.77
CA GLY A 784 41.40 -13.40 -7.70
C GLY A 784 40.17 -12.79 -8.37
N SER A 785 40.25 -11.50 -8.72
CA SER A 785 39.21 -10.74 -9.41
C SER A 785 39.47 -10.67 -10.92
N PRO A 786 38.45 -10.86 -11.76
CA PRO A 786 38.61 -10.70 -13.20
C PRO A 786 38.70 -9.21 -13.58
N SER A 787 39.39 -8.93 -14.68
CA SER A 787 39.35 -7.62 -15.36
C SER A 787 39.00 -7.80 -16.83
N GLY A 788 38.84 -6.73 -17.59
CA GLY A 788 38.50 -6.88 -18.99
C GLY A 788 38.17 -5.57 -19.69
N PHE A 789 37.90 -5.71 -20.98
CA PHE A 789 37.58 -4.60 -21.87
C PHE A 789 36.72 -5.07 -23.04
N VAL A 790 36.12 -4.12 -23.75
CA VAL A 790 35.47 -4.37 -25.04
C VAL A 790 36.39 -3.85 -26.14
N GLY A 791 36.78 -4.74 -27.05
CA GLY A 791 37.64 -4.41 -28.18
C GLY A 791 36.95 -3.46 -29.17
N PRO A 792 37.71 -2.74 -30.02
CA PRO A 792 37.15 -1.85 -31.04
C PRO A 792 36.23 -2.55 -32.06
N ASP A 793 36.38 -3.87 -32.21
CA ASP A 793 35.55 -4.75 -33.03
C ASP A 793 34.25 -5.20 -32.34
N GLY A 794 34.06 -4.83 -31.06
CA GLY A 794 32.93 -5.21 -30.22
C GLY A 794 33.13 -6.54 -29.48
N THR A 795 34.30 -7.17 -29.57
CA THR A 795 34.60 -8.41 -28.83
C THR A 795 34.76 -8.09 -27.34
N ALA A 796 33.97 -8.76 -26.50
CA ALA A 796 34.14 -8.72 -25.06
C ALA A 796 35.30 -9.63 -24.66
N VAL A 797 36.21 -9.14 -23.81
CA VAL A 797 37.37 -9.89 -23.32
C VAL A 797 37.40 -9.80 -21.79
N VAL A 798 37.47 -10.95 -21.13
CA VAL A 798 37.64 -11.10 -19.69
C VAL A 798 38.98 -11.74 -19.42
N LEU A 799 39.84 -11.05 -18.68
CA LEU A 799 41.15 -11.49 -18.25
C LEU A 799 41.07 -12.03 -16.82
N PHE A 800 41.75 -13.14 -16.57
CA PHE A 800 41.82 -13.72 -15.23
C PHE A 800 43.10 -14.52 -15.03
N ARG A 801 43.50 -14.64 -13.77
CA ARG A 801 44.57 -15.56 -13.36
C ARG A 801 43.98 -16.93 -13.05
N GLY A 802 44.57 -17.99 -13.59
CA GLY A 802 44.21 -19.37 -13.31
C GLY A 802 44.79 -19.90 -11.99
N ASP A 803 44.25 -21.01 -11.50
CA ASP A 803 44.81 -21.79 -10.39
C ASP A 803 46.14 -22.47 -10.75
N ASP A 804 46.48 -22.49 -12.03
CA ASP A 804 47.79 -22.82 -12.59
C ASP A 804 48.78 -21.65 -12.60
N ARG A 805 48.40 -20.49 -12.03
CA ARG A 805 49.21 -19.26 -11.95
C ARG A 805 49.55 -18.66 -13.31
N HIS A 806 48.77 -18.92 -14.35
CA HIS A 806 48.90 -18.26 -15.65
C HIS A 806 47.78 -17.25 -15.90
N ILE A 807 48.03 -16.30 -16.80
CA ILE A 807 47.02 -15.35 -17.27
C ILE A 807 46.27 -15.95 -18.46
N HIS A 808 44.96 -15.87 -18.41
CA HIS A 808 44.03 -16.37 -19.41
C HIS A 808 43.05 -15.29 -19.85
N SER A 809 42.50 -15.45 -21.06
CA SER A 809 41.35 -14.69 -21.54
C SER A 809 40.17 -15.61 -21.81
N LEU A 810 38.96 -15.14 -21.53
CA LEU A 810 37.73 -15.58 -22.17
C LEU A 810 37.23 -14.45 -23.06
N TYR A 811 36.82 -14.76 -24.29
CA TYR A 811 36.38 -13.75 -25.25
C TYR A 811 35.20 -14.20 -26.09
N TRP A 812 34.28 -13.28 -26.39
CA TRP A 812 33.10 -13.56 -27.20
C TRP A 812 32.60 -12.32 -27.94
N ALA A 813 31.83 -12.55 -28.99
CA ALA A 813 31.11 -11.50 -29.72
C ALA A 813 29.68 -11.95 -30.00
N GLY A 814 28.72 -11.08 -29.69
CA GLY A 814 27.29 -11.40 -29.81
C GLY A 814 26.90 -12.61 -28.96
N THR A 815 26.20 -13.59 -29.54
CA THR A 815 25.70 -14.78 -28.84
C THR A 815 26.60 -16.00 -28.99
N ALA A 816 27.85 -15.84 -29.45
CA ALA A 816 28.78 -16.94 -29.60
C ALA A 816 29.25 -17.45 -28.23
N SER A 817 29.54 -18.74 -28.12
CA SER A 817 30.24 -19.29 -26.95
C SER A 817 31.59 -18.61 -26.77
N ALA A 818 32.02 -18.42 -25.52
CA ALA A 818 33.32 -17.84 -25.24
C ALA A 818 34.46 -18.76 -25.73
N GLY A 819 35.42 -18.17 -26.43
CA GLY A 819 36.73 -18.76 -26.67
C GLY A 819 37.62 -18.60 -25.43
N HIS A 820 38.73 -19.33 -25.41
CA HIS A 820 39.73 -19.31 -24.33
C HIS A 820 41.14 -19.25 -24.90
N ASP A 821 42.00 -18.40 -24.31
CA ASP A 821 43.44 -18.43 -24.54
C ASP A 821 44.21 -18.58 -23.22
N ALA A 822 45.27 -19.39 -23.23
CA ALA A 822 46.26 -19.47 -22.15
C ALA A 822 47.42 -18.48 -22.42
N LEU A 823 47.13 -17.20 -22.28
CA LEU A 823 47.97 -16.09 -22.74
C LEU A 823 49.44 -16.20 -22.29
N SER A 824 49.70 -16.17 -20.98
CA SER A 824 51.09 -16.18 -20.47
C SER A 824 51.79 -17.50 -20.77
N GLN A 825 51.06 -18.63 -20.71
CA GLN A 825 51.62 -19.94 -20.99
C GLN A 825 52.00 -20.11 -22.46
N SER A 826 51.21 -19.55 -23.38
CA SER A 826 51.42 -19.67 -24.83
C SER A 826 52.72 -19.03 -25.33
N CYS A 827 53.28 -18.11 -24.54
CA CYS A 827 54.51 -17.39 -24.83
C CYS A 827 55.62 -17.66 -23.81
N GLU A 828 55.45 -18.65 -22.92
CA GLU A 828 56.42 -19.00 -21.87
C GLU A 828 56.74 -17.84 -20.88
N ALA A 829 55.77 -16.95 -20.66
CA ALA A 829 55.91 -15.84 -19.72
C ALA A 829 55.85 -16.29 -18.25
N SER A 830 56.45 -15.49 -17.36
CA SER A 830 56.54 -15.75 -15.91
C SER A 830 55.17 -15.99 -15.25
N GLU A 831 55.13 -16.80 -14.20
CA GLU A 831 53.89 -17.06 -13.43
C GLU A 831 53.34 -15.80 -12.73
N ALA A 832 52.02 -15.65 -12.77
CA ALA A 832 51.30 -14.52 -12.20
C ALA A 832 51.01 -14.69 -10.69
N GLU A 833 51.28 -13.63 -9.93
CA GLU A 833 50.91 -13.46 -8.51
C GLU A 833 49.82 -12.39 -8.30
N GLY A 834 49.69 -11.44 -9.23
CA GLY A 834 48.66 -10.40 -9.22
C GLY A 834 47.52 -10.65 -10.20
N ASP A 835 46.42 -9.94 -10.01
CA ASP A 835 45.31 -9.91 -10.96
C ASP A 835 45.70 -9.10 -12.22
N PRO A 836 45.25 -9.51 -13.42
CA PRO A 836 45.65 -8.85 -14.67
C PRO A 836 44.89 -7.53 -14.90
N SER A 837 45.45 -6.64 -15.71
CA SER A 837 44.78 -5.45 -16.27
C SER A 837 45.08 -5.35 -17.75
N GLY A 838 44.13 -4.92 -18.59
CA GLY A 838 44.40 -4.82 -20.01
C GLY A 838 43.44 -3.91 -20.78
N TYR A 839 43.88 -3.53 -21.97
CA TYR A 839 43.12 -2.70 -22.91
C TYR A 839 43.67 -2.87 -24.33
N VAL A 840 42.97 -2.29 -25.32
CA VAL A 840 43.44 -2.21 -26.70
C VAL A 840 43.87 -0.78 -27.01
N LEU A 841 45.09 -0.61 -27.51
CA LEU A 841 45.61 0.67 -27.99
C LEU A 841 46.20 0.48 -29.39
N ALA A 842 45.81 1.34 -30.33
CA ALA A 842 46.31 1.33 -31.71
C ALA A 842 46.24 -0.05 -32.40
N GLY A 843 45.26 -0.89 -32.05
CA GLY A 843 45.06 -2.23 -32.61
C GLY A 843 45.91 -3.34 -31.96
N ILE A 844 46.67 -3.01 -30.92
CA ILE A 844 47.45 -3.95 -30.10
C ILE A 844 46.70 -4.14 -28.78
N THR A 845 46.49 -5.39 -28.39
CA THR A 845 46.03 -5.74 -27.04
C THR A 845 47.23 -5.74 -26.11
N HIS A 846 47.09 -5.11 -24.96
CA HIS A 846 48.08 -5.08 -23.89
C HIS A 846 47.47 -5.67 -22.62
N VAL A 847 48.21 -6.57 -21.95
CA VAL A 847 47.81 -7.18 -20.68
C VAL A 847 48.98 -7.13 -19.71
N PHE A 848 48.77 -6.56 -18.54
CA PHE A 848 49.77 -6.37 -17.50
C PHE A 848 49.44 -7.23 -16.28
N TYR A 849 50.44 -7.84 -15.67
CA TYR A 849 50.28 -8.57 -14.42
C TYR A 849 51.57 -8.55 -13.60
N ARG A 850 51.45 -8.83 -12.29
CA ARG A 850 52.60 -8.88 -11.37
C ARG A 850 53.03 -10.31 -11.10
N THR A 851 54.33 -10.54 -11.05
CA THR A 851 54.96 -11.82 -10.66
C THR A 851 55.28 -11.85 -9.17
N ALA A 852 55.64 -13.04 -8.65
CA ALA A 852 55.89 -13.24 -7.22
C ALA A 852 57.08 -12.42 -6.65
N ASP A 853 58.05 -12.05 -7.50
CA ASP A 853 59.19 -11.21 -7.17
C ASP A 853 58.92 -9.70 -7.34
N GLY A 854 57.67 -9.30 -7.62
CA GLY A 854 57.26 -7.89 -7.69
C GLY A 854 57.56 -7.24 -9.04
N HIS A 855 57.95 -8.03 -10.02
CA HIS A 855 58.15 -7.63 -11.40
C HIS A 855 56.79 -7.48 -12.12
N ILE A 856 56.66 -6.52 -13.06
CA ILE A 856 55.44 -6.30 -13.86
C ILE A 856 55.73 -6.80 -15.27
N GLU A 857 54.95 -7.77 -15.72
CA GLU A 857 55.02 -8.35 -17.07
C GLU A 857 53.95 -7.72 -17.96
N GLU A 858 54.31 -7.51 -19.23
CA GLU A 858 53.40 -7.16 -20.32
C GLU A 858 53.26 -8.35 -21.27
N LEU A 859 52.02 -8.71 -21.60
CA LEU A 859 51.68 -9.52 -22.76
C LEU A 859 51.09 -8.61 -23.83
N TRP A 860 51.52 -8.74 -25.08
CA TRP A 860 50.97 -7.93 -26.17
C TRP A 860 50.86 -8.68 -27.49
N TRP A 861 49.85 -8.33 -28.28
CA TRP A 861 49.68 -8.86 -29.64
C TRP A 861 48.79 -7.94 -30.50
N PRO A 862 49.11 -7.75 -31.79
CA PRO A 862 48.23 -7.09 -32.75
C PRO A 862 47.19 -8.07 -33.31
N GLY A 863 45.90 -7.75 -33.17
CA GLY A 863 44.82 -8.53 -33.79
C GLY A 863 44.85 -10.02 -33.44
N ALA A 864 45.09 -10.87 -34.43
CA ALA A 864 45.14 -12.34 -34.29
C ALA A 864 46.56 -12.92 -34.37
N GLU A 865 47.60 -12.09 -34.18
CA GLU A 865 48.99 -12.55 -34.11
C GLU A 865 49.30 -13.28 -32.78
N ALA A 866 50.45 -13.95 -32.72
CA ALA A 866 50.87 -14.67 -31.52
C ALA A 866 51.16 -13.70 -30.36
N VAL A 867 50.82 -14.13 -29.14
CA VAL A 867 51.11 -13.40 -27.90
C VAL A 867 52.62 -13.27 -27.73
N SER A 868 53.08 -12.04 -27.56
CA SER A 868 54.45 -11.70 -27.16
C SER A 868 54.45 -11.31 -25.68
N HIS A 869 55.60 -11.44 -25.01
CA HIS A 869 55.74 -11.04 -23.62
C HIS A 869 57.06 -10.35 -23.33
N GLY A 870 57.09 -9.61 -22.22
CA GLY A 870 58.26 -8.88 -21.78
C GLY A 870 58.01 -8.23 -20.45
N HIS A 871 59.03 -8.28 -19.61
CA HIS A 871 59.02 -7.59 -18.34
C HIS A 871 59.17 -6.08 -18.59
N ILE A 872 58.51 -5.23 -17.79
CA ILE A 872 58.52 -3.76 -17.94
C ILE A 872 59.01 -2.98 -16.70
N THR A 873 59.40 -3.66 -15.60
CA THR A 873 60.17 -3.04 -14.50
C THR A 873 61.67 -3.42 -14.54
N GLY A 874 62.49 -2.85 -13.65
CA GLY A 874 63.93 -3.11 -13.59
C GLY A 874 64.74 -2.54 -14.75
N TYR A 875 64.15 -1.66 -15.59
CA TYR A 875 64.86 -0.96 -16.67
C TYR A 875 65.30 0.45 -16.28
N CYS A 876 64.64 1.05 -15.29
CA CYS A 876 65.02 2.27 -14.61
C CYS A 876 65.38 1.94 -13.13
N ASP A 877 65.71 2.94 -12.31
CA ASP A 877 65.93 2.76 -10.87
C ASP A 877 64.59 2.74 -10.07
N GLU A 878 63.50 2.23 -10.66
CA GLU A 878 62.17 2.19 -10.04
C GLU A 878 62.03 1.11 -8.96
N PRO A 879 61.17 1.34 -7.94
CA PRO A 879 60.81 0.30 -6.99
C PRO A 879 60.01 -0.83 -7.65
N LEU A 880 60.19 -2.05 -7.15
CA LEU A 880 59.36 -3.22 -7.50
C LEU A 880 57.92 -3.03 -7.01
N ALA A 881 56.99 -3.70 -7.68
CA ALA A 881 55.56 -3.62 -7.37
C ALA A 881 55.19 -4.48 -6.16
N ALA A 882 54.38 -3.89 -5.28
CA ALA A 882 53.73 -4.54 -4.14
C ALA A 882 52.20 -4.64 -4.30
N GLY A 883 51.63 -3.91 -5.24
CA GLY A 883 50.21 -3.99 -5.64
C GLY A 883 50.05 -4.47 -7.07
N ASP A 884 48.82 -4.75 -7.47
CA ASP A 884 48.54 -5.20 -8.83
C ASP A 884 48.59 -4.01 -9.82
N PRO A 885 49.08 -4.21 -11.05
CA PRO A 885 49.23 -3.14 -12.01
C PRO A 885 47.90 -2.77 -12.66
N GLN A 886 47.66 -1.47 -12.87
CA GLN A 886 46.51 -0.97 -13.62
C GLN A 886 47.00 -0.22 -14.86
N GLY A 887 46.55 -0.65 -16.03
CA GLY A 887 46.89 0.01 -17.29
C GLY A 887 45.77 0.92 -17.79
N TYR A 888 46.13 2.09 -18.34
CA TYR A 888 45.20 2.89 -19.15
C TYR A 888 45.90 3.55 -20.36
N PRO A 889 45.21 3.67 -21.51
CA PRO A 889 45.77 4.27 -22.71
C PRO A 889 45.59 5.79 -22.75
N VAL A 890 46.58 6.49 -23.32
CA VAL A 890 46.47 7.87 -23.78
C VAL A 890 46.29 7.86 -25.30
N THR A 891 45.02 7.88 -25.73
CA THR A 891 44.67 7.66 -27.15
C THR A 891 45.08 8.81 -28.07
N THR A 892 45.30 10.00 -27.54
CA THR A 892 45.72 11.20 -28.30
C THR A 892 47.17 11.12 -28.78
N THR A 893 48.03 10.41 -28.04
CA THR A 893 49.48 10.30 -28.31
C THR A 893 49.95 8.86 -28.51
N ALA A 894 49.04 7.87 -28.47
CA ALA A 894 49.36 6.44 -28.50
C ALA A 894 50.39 6.04 -27.43
N GLN A 895 50.22 6.58 -26.22
CA GLN A 895 51.07 6.27 -25.08
C GLN A 895 50.36 5.28 -24.14
N ASN A 896 51.10 4.27 -23.69
CA ASN A 896 50.70 3.35 -22.62
C ASN A 896 51.09 3.95 -21.27
N ILE A 897 50.21 3.84 -20.28
CA ILE A 897 50.50 4.15 -18.87
C ILE A 897 50.16 2.91 -18.03
N VAL A 898 51.09 2.49 -17.17
CA VAL A 898 50.87 1.42 -16.19
C VAL A 898 51.15 1.94 -14.79
N LEU A 899 50.12 1.96 -13.95
CA LEU A 899 50.17 2.37 -12.56
C LEU A 899 50.42 1.17 -11.65
N TYR A 900 51.17 1.38 -10.57
CA TYR A 900 51.33 0.37 -9.53
C TYR A 900 51.69 0.98 -8.18
N ARG A 901 51.38 0.26 -7.09
CA ARG A 901 51.89 0.55 -5.75
C ARG A 901 53.28 -0.08 -5.60
N GLY A 902 54.29 0.73 -5.32
CA GLY A 902 55.65 0.27 -5.06
C GLY A 902 55.82 -0.36 -3.67
N VAL A 903 56.89 -1.14 -3.46
CA VAL A 903 57.29 -1.66 -2.15
C VAL A 903 57.63 -0.56 -1.12
N ASP A 904 57.86 0.66 -1.58
CA ASP A 904 58.03 1.87 -0.77
C ASP A 904 56.69 2.52 -0.35
N GLY A 905 55.56 1.98 -0.82
CA GLY A 905 54.22 2.50 -0.56
C GLY A 905 53.85 3.71 -1.44
N HIS A 906 54.66 4.10 -2.41
CA HIS A 906 54.31 5.17 -3.34
C HIS A 906 53.54 4.66 -4.55
N VAL A 907 52.80 5.57 -5.20
CA VAL A 907 52.13 5.31 -6.48
C VAL A 907 53.08 5.71 -7.59
N HIS A 908 53.37 4.77 -8.47
CA HIS A 908 54.26 4.95 -9.61
C HIS A 908 53.51 4.80 -10.93
N SER A 909 54.05 5.43 -11.98
CA SER A 909 53.63 5.17 -13.36
C SER A 909 54.82 4.80 -14.23
N LEU A 910 54.65 3.75 -15.03
CA LEU A 910 55.49 3.45 -16.19
C LEU A 910 54.79 3.94 -17.45
N TYR A 911 55.54 4.49 -18.40
CA TYR A 911 54.96 4.99 -19.64
C TYR A 911 55.86 4.86 -20.86
N TRP A 912 55.27 4.56 -22.02
CA TRP A 912 55.98 4.45 -23.30
C TRP A 912 55.05 4.64 -24.48
N SER A 913 55.61 4.89 -25.67
CA SER A 913 54.90 4.88 -26.96
C SER A 913 55.66 3.99 -27.95
N ASP A 914 56.75 4.49 -28.52
CA ASP A 914 57.63 3.75 -29.46
C ASP A 914 59.12 3.75 -29.04
N GLY A 915 59.40 4.04 -27.77
CA GLY A 915 60.75 4.13 -27.19
C GLY A 915 60.88 3.47 -25.80
N PRO A 916 62.01 3.69 -25.09
CA PRO A 916 62.24 3.12 -23.76
C PRO A 916 61.17 3.52 -22.75
N THR A 917 60.86 2.62 -21.81
CA THR A 917 59.96 2.87 -20.69
C THR A 917 60.47 4.00 -19.79
N GLY A 918 59.64 5.01 -19.57
CA GLY A 918 59.85 6.04 -18.56
C GLY A 918 59.18 5.68 -17.23
N HIS A 919 59.60 6.35 -16.15
CA HIS A 919 59.10 6.13 -14.79
C HIS A 919 58.87 7.46 -14.06
N ASP A 920 57.76 7.55 -13.31
CA ASP A 920 57.50 8.62 -12.35
C ASP A 920 57.12 8.06 -10.97
N ASN A 921 57.59 8.72 -9.91
CA ASN A 921 57.06 8.56 -8.55
C ASN A 921 55.99 9.64 -8.30
N LEU A 922 54.74 9.33 -8.65
CA LEU A 922 53.63 10.29 -8.67
C LEU A 922 53.29 10.79 -7.26
N SER A 923 53.04 9.89 -6.31
CA SER A 923 52.65 10.30 -4.95
C SER A 923 53.81 10.91 -4.18
N GLY A 924 55.03 10.40 -4.38
CA GLY A 924 56.24 10.98 -3.79
C GLY A 924 56.53 12.39 -4.32
N TYR A 925 56.31 12.64 -5.63
CA TYR A 925 56.42 13.98 -6.20
C TYR A 925 55.40 14.96 -5.61
N CYS A 926 54.15 14.53 -5.49
CA CYS A 926 53.07 15.35 -4.94
C CYS A 926 53.16 15.54 -3.41
N GLY A 927 53.96 14.72 -2.72
CA GLY A 927 54.03 14.68 -1.26
C GLY A 927 52.73 14.15 -0.62
N SER A 928 51.99 13.30 -1.32
CA SER A 928 50.74 12.73 -0.82
C SER A 928 50.98 11.47 0.03
N PRO A 929 50.01 11.06 0.87
CA PRO A 929 50.17 9.90 1.75
C PRO A 929 50.51 8.60 1.02
N LEU A 930 51.13 7.65 1.71
CA LEU A 930 51.46 6.34 1.15
C LEU A 930 50.19 5.57 0.78
N ALA A 931 50.24 4.88 -0.36
CA ALA A 931 49.19 4.01 -0.84
C ALA A 931 49.15 2.71 -0.03
N ALA A 932 47.94 2.34 0.37
CA ALA A 932 47.60 1.03 0.93
C ALA A 932 46.77 0.18 -0.05
N GLY A 933 46.04 0.84 -0.96
CA GLY A 933 45.29 0.22 -2.06
C GLY A 933 46.04 0.25 -3.39
N ASP A 934 45.50 -0.43 -4.40
CA ASP A 934 46.02 -0.40 -5.76
C ASP A 934 45.50 0.86 -6.50
N PRO A 935 46.35 1.53 -7.29
CA PRO A 935 45.96 2.77 -7.97
C PRO A 935 45.08 2.48 -9.19
N PHE A 936 44.06 3.31 -9.41
CA PHE A 936 43.24 3.29 -10.61
C PHE A 936 43.39 4.61 -11.37
N GLY A 937 43.63 4.56 -12.68
CA GLY A 937 43.73 5.77 -13.48
C GLY A 937 43.04 5.71 -14.83
N TYR A 938 42.71 6.89 -15.34
CA TYR A 938 42.14 7.07 -16.66
C TYR A 938 42.55 8.43 -17.25
N HIS A 939 42.52 8.50 -18.59
CA HIS A 939 42.76 9.73 -19.34
C HIS A 939 41.45 10.26 -19.90
N LEU A 940 41.27 11.59 -19.86
CA LEU A 940 40.18 12.29 -20.51
C LEU A 940 40.72 13.01 -21.76
N PRO A 941 40.56 12.44 -22.97
CA PRO A 941 41.16 12.98 -24.19
C PRO A 941 40.79 14.44 -24.49
N HIS A 942 39.56 14.82 -24.21
CA HIS A 942 39.05 16.17 -24.48
C HIS A 942 39.62 17.25 -23.56
N LEU A 943 40.20 16.86 -22.42
CA LEU A 943 40.86 17.76 -21.47
C LEU A 943 42.38 17.56 -21.46
N ASP A 944 42.88 16.55 -22.18
CA ASP A 944 44.22 16.01 -22.05
C ASP A 944 44.64 15.81 -20.58
N SER A 945 43.72 15.28 -19.78
CA SER A 945 43.88 15.23 -18.32
C SER A 945 43.91 13.80 -17.81
N HIS A 946 44.91 13.52 -17.00
CA HIS A 946 45.09 12.25 -16.30
C HIS A 946 44.51 12.35 -14.90
N GLN A 947 43.83 11.29 -14.48
CA GLN A 947 43.33 11.13 -13.12
C GLN A 947 43.87 9.81 -12.58
N VAL A 948 44.48 9.84 -11.40
CA VAL A 948 45.00 8.67 -10.71
C VAL A 948 44.49 8.69 -9.29
N VAL A 949 43.67 7.73 -8.91
CA VAL A 949 43.07 7.63 -7.59
C VAL A 949 43.65 6.43 -6.86
N TYR A 950 43.98 6.60 -5.59
CA TYR A 950 44.43 5.51 -4.74
C TYR A 950 43.96 5.70 -3.29
N ARG A 951 43.95 4.61 -2.55
CA ARG A 951 43.54 4.58 -1.14
C ARG A 951 44.76 4.57 -0.21
N SER A 952 44.77 5.42 0.80
CA SER A 952 45.77 5.42 1.89
C SER A 952 45.35 4.51 3.06
N ALA A 953 46.27 4.28 4.00
CA ALA A 953 46.05 3.37 5.13
C ALA A 953 44.92 3.80 6.11
N ASP A 954 44.57 5.07 6.13
CA ASP A 954 43.42 5.63 6.87
C ASP A 954 42.10 5.51 6.09
N GLY A 955 42.12 4.94 4.89
CA GLY A 955 40.96 4.77 4.02
C GLY A 955 40.59 6.01 3.21
N HIS A 956 41.34 7.11 3.32
CA HIS A 956 41.09 8.27 2.47
C HIS A 956 41.47 7.97 1.01
N LEU A 957 40.74 8.58 0.07
CA LEU A 957 41.02 8.47 -1.35
C LEU A 957 41.70 9.75 -1.83
N HIS A 958 42.87 9.58 -2.44
CA HIS A 958 43.66 10.66 -2.98
C HIS A 958 43.63 10.61 -4.50
N GLU A 959 43.24 11.71 -5.13
CA GLU A 959 43.33 11.89 -6.58
C GLU A 959 44.59 12.69 -6.90
N ILE A 960 45.44 12.13 -7.76
CA ILE A 960 46.57 12.79 -8.40
C ILE A 960 46.13 13.15 -9.82
N GLY A 961 46.16 14.43 -10.15
CA GLY A 961 45.75 14.94 -11.45
C GLY A 961 46.82 15.79 -12.12
N TRP A 962 46.91 15.69 -13.44
CA TRP A 962 47.67 16.60 -14.29
C TRP A 962 46.98 16.76 -15.66
N ALA A 963 47.38 17.79 -16.41
CA ALA A 963 46.91 18.02 -17.77
C ALA A 963 48.08 18.38 -18.69
N GLY A 964 48.23 17.66 -19.80
CA GLY A 964 49.39 17.75 -20.69
C GLY A 964 50.70 17.69 -19.91
N ALA A 965 51.56 18.71 -20.07
CA ALA A 965 52.85 18.82 -19.39
C ALA A 965 52.81 19.61 -18.06
N ALA A 966 51.61 19.91 -17.52
CA ALA A 966 51.49 20.58 -16.24
C ALA A 966 52.00 19.69 -15.09
N PRO A 967 52.54 20.26 -13.99
CA PRO A 967 52.92 19.48 -12.81
C PRO A 967 51.74 18.71 -12.23
N ALA A 968 52.00 17.48 -11.78
CA ALA A 968 51.03 16.70 -11.03
C ALA A 968 50.76 17.34 -9.67
N SER A 969 49.51 17.25 -9.23
CA SER A 969 49.08 17.67 -7.90
C SER A 969 48.15 16.63 -7.30
N ALA A 970 48.25 16.42 -6.00
CA ALA A 970 47.41 15.51 -5.25
C ALA A 970 46.52 16.27 -4.26
N TRP A 971 45.35 15.69 -3.96
CA TRP A 971 44.46 16.18 -2.92
C TRP A 971 43.65 15.02 -2.32
N ASP A 972 43.12 15.24 -1.13
CA ASP A 972 42.28 14.28 -0.40
C ASP A 972 40.80 14.51 -0.75
N VAL A 973 40.23 13.61 -1.55
CA VAL A 973 38.87 13.76 -2.09
C VAL A 973 37.83 13.37 -1.05
N VAL A 974 38.10 12.32 -0.26
CA VAL A 974 37.25 11.89 0.85
C VAL A 974 37.18 12.97 1.93
N GLY A 975 38.34 13.48 2.35
CA GLY A 975 38.44 14.57 3.32
C GLY A 975 37.79 15.87 2.82
N ALA A 976 37.93 16.20 1.53
CA ALA A 976 37.30 17.38 0.94
C ALA A 976 35.76 17.27 0.87
N ALA A 977 35.22 16.07 0.61
CA ALA A 977 33.79 15.79 0.62
C ALA A 977 33.20 15.71 2.05
N GLY A 978 34.01 15.35 3.05
CA GLY A 978 33.53 14.94 4.36
C GLY A 978 32.86 13.56 4.34
N ALA A 979 33.24 12.68 3.40
CA ALA A 979 32.68 11.35 3.24
C ALA A 979 33.36 10.32 4.18
N PRO A 980 32.74 9.15 4.43
CA PRO A 980 33.35 8.08 5.20
C PRO A 980 34.59 7.47 4.51
N PRO A 981 35.60 6.99 5.26
CA PRO A 981 36.77 6.33 4.68
C PRO A 981 36.41 5.04 3.92
N ALA A 982 37.16 4.77 2.85
CA ALA A 982 37.02 3.58 2.01
C ALA A 982 37.62 2.33 2.67
N ALA A 983 36.88 1.22 2.61
CA ALA A 983 37.35 -0.10 3.04
C ALA A 983 38.12 -0.83 1.93
N ALA A 984 37.81 -0.53 0.67
CA ALA A 984 38.38 -1.13 -0.52
C ALA A 984 38.73 -0.09 -1.58
N ASP A 985 39.39 -0.53 -2.64
CA ASP A 985 39.85 0.35 -3.72
C ASP A 985 38.64 0.83 -4.56
N PRO A 986 38.66 2.07 -5.08
CA PRO A 986 37.48 2.69 -5.67
C PRO A 986 37.30 2.38 -7.17
N ALA A 987 36.06 2.41 -7.63
CA ALA A 987 35.75 2.60 -9.04
C ALA A 987 35.86 4.08 -9.41
N CYS A 988 36.59 4.39 -10.47
CA CYS A 988 36.68 5.75 -10.99
C CYS A 988 36.21 5.78 -12.45
N TRP A 989 35.31 6.70 -12.77
CA TRP A 989 34.68 6.74 -14.08
C TRP A 989 34.13 8.13 -14.40
N PHE A 990 33.77 8.34 -15.67
CA PHE A 990 33.33 9.63 -16.18
C PHE A 990 32.04 9.47 -16.95
N VAL A 991 31.10 10.41 -16.78
CA VAL A 991 29.83 10.47 -17.50
C VAL A 991 29.95 11.52 -18.62
N PRO A 992 30.12 11.12 -19.89
CA PRO A 992 30.28 12.07 -20.98
C PRO A 992 29.04 12.94 -21.22
N ALA A 993 27.84 12.42 -20.93
CA ALA A 993 26.57 13.09 -21.21
C ALA A 993 26.38 14.38 -20.39
N ASN A 994 26.96 14.46 -19.19
CA ASN A 994 26.85 15.61 -18.30
C ASN A 994 28.22 16.19 -17.86
N GLY A 995 29.33 15.55 -18.24
CA GLY A 995 30.68 16.02 -17.92
C GLY A 995 31.09 15.83 -16.46
N THR A 996 30.51 14.84 -15.78
CA THR A 996 30.72 14.58 -14.34
C THR A 996 31.72 13.45 -14.14
N LYS A 997 32.68 13.67 -13.24
CA LYS A 997 33.57 12.62 -12.72
C LYS A 997 32.94 11.96 -11.50
N HIS A 998 33.13 10.66 -11.37
CA HIS A 998 32.65 9.87 -10.25
C HIS A 998 33.78 9.03 -9.66
N ILE A 999 33.79 8.95 -8.32
CA ILE A 999 34.54 7.97 -7.55
C ILE A 999 33.54 7.27 -6.63
N SER A 1000 33.33 5.97 -6.86
CA SER A 1000 32.42 5.15 -6.06
C SER A 1000 33.21 4.07 -5.31
N TYR A 1001 32.87 3.81 -4.05
CA TYR A 1001 33.63 2.87 -3.22
C TYR A 1001 32.79 2.25 -2.09
N ALA A 1002 33.22 1.08 -1.60
CA ALA A 1002 32.68 0.50 -0.37
C ALA A 1002 33.38 1.12 0.85
N GLY A 1003 32.61 1.71 1.77
CA GLY A 1003 33.07 2.35 2.98
C GLY A 1003 33.32 1.37 4.13
N VAL A 1004 34.07 1.82 5.14
CA VAL A 1004 34.31 1.05 6.39
C VAL A 1004 33.05 0.83 7.22
N ASP A 1005 31.99 1.58 6.93
CA ASP A 1005 30.64 1.44 7.45
C ASP A 1005 29.81 0.36 6.74
N GLY A 1006 30.35 -0.28 5.70
CA GLY A 1006 29.64 -1.27 4.89
C GLY A 1006 28.66 -0.65 3.88
N HIS A 1007 28.75 0.66 3.63
CA HIS A 1007 27.91 1.35 2.65
C HIS A 1007 28.67 1.58 1.33
N VAL A 1008 27.94 1.74 0.24
CA VAL A 1008 28.48 2.22 -1.03
C VAL A 1008 28.32 3.74 -1.06
N HIS A 1009 29.43 4.44 -1.27
CA HIS A 1009 29.48 5.90 -1.38
C HIS A 1009 29.84 6.32 -2.79
N ASP A 1010 29.30 7.45 -3.25
CA ASP A 1010 29.71 8.12 -4.49
C ASP A 1010 30.13 9.56 -4.23
N LEU A 1011 31.23 9.95 -4.86
CA LEU A 1011 31.74 11.31 -4.92
C LEU A 1011 31.63 11.78 -6.36
N ALA A 1012 30.85 12.82 -6.61
CA ALA A 1012 30.58 13.34 -7.95
C ALA A 1012 30.95 14.81 -8.10
N TRP A 1013 31.59 15.20 -9.20
CA TRP A 1013 31.88 16.60 -9.48
C TRP A 1013 31.87 16.92 -10.99
N PRO A 1014 30.98 17.84 -11.42
CA PRO A 1014 31.00 18.38 -12.77
C PRO A 1014 32.27 19.19 -13.07
N ALA A 1015 32.54 19.39 -14.36
CA ALA A 1015 33.60 20.30 -14.77
C ALA A 1015 33.41 21.71 -14.17
N GLY A 1016 34.46 22.22 -13.50
CA GLY A 1016 34.49 23.57 -12.95
C GLY A 1016 34.07 23.72 -11.48
N THR A 1017 33.68 22.64 -10.79
CA THR A 1017 33.40 22.67 -9.34
C THR A 1017 34.65 22.35 -8.52
N ALA A 1018 34.84 23.03 -7.38
CA ALA A 1018 36.02 22.90 -6.54
C ALA A 1018 35.91 21.83 -5.44
N THR A 1019 34.71 21.30 -5.17
CA THR A 1019 34.46 20.32 -4.11
C THR A 1019 33.49 19.25 -4.63
N PRO A 1020 33.77 17.96 -4.40
CA PRO A 1020 32.89 16.88 -4.79
C PRO A 1020 31.62 16.86 -3.93
N THR A 1021 30.49 16.51 -4.55
CA THR A 1021 29.27 16.18 -3.85
C THR A 1021 29.33 14.73 -3.41
N TRP A 1022 29.16 14.48 -2.11
CA TRP A 1022 29.07 13.14 -1.56
C TRP A 1022 27.61 12.68 -1.48
N THR A 1023 27.36 11.43 -1.86
CA THR A 1023 26.10 10.73 -1.66
C THR A 1023 26.37 9.34 -1.06
N ASP A 1024 25.68 9.02 0.03
CA ASP A 1024 25.59 7.65 0.51
C ASP A 1024 24.52 6.91 -0.31
N LEU A 1025 24.98 6.08 -1.24
CA LEU A 1025 24.11 5.36 -2.17
C LEU A 1025 23.36 4.22 -1.47
N THR A 1026 23.97 3.58 -0.47
CA THR A 1026 23.31 2.52 0.31
C THR A 1026 22.12 3.06 1.08
N LEU A 1027 22.27 4.19 1.77
CA LEU A 1027 21.17 4.86 2.47
C LEU A 1027 20.07 5.29 1.49
N SER A 1028 20.47 5.93 0.39
CA SER A 1028 19.52 6.50 -0.57
C SER A 1028 18.69 5.43 -1.30
N ALA A 1029 19.26 4.25 -1.53
CA ALA A 1029 18.63 3.15 -2.25
C ALA A 1029 18.01 2.08 -1.33
N LEU A 1030 18.17 2.19 -0.01
CA LEU A 1030 17.93 1.10 0.95
C LEU A 1030 18.64 -0.19 0.53
N ALA A 1031 19.90 -0.10 0.07
CA ALA A 1031 20.64 -1.23 -0.46
C ALA A 1031 21.14 -2.17 0.66
N PRO A 1032 21.42 -3.45 0.39
CA PRO A 1032 22.08 -4.32 1.35
C PRO A 1032 23.50 -3.85 1.67
N PRO A 1033 24.05 -4.21 2.85
CA PRO A 1033 25.43 -3.90 3.19
C PRO A 1033 26.41 -4.45 2.16
N ALA A 1034 27.38 -3.63 1.76
CA ALA A 1034 28.43 -4.00 0.83
C ALA A 1034 29.54 -4.78 1.54
N ALA A 1035 30.10 -5.77 0.84
CA ALA A 1035 31.38 -6.35 1.23
C ALA A 1035 32.49 -5.30 1.10
N ALA A 1036 33.54 -5.41 1.91
CA ALA A 1036 34.73 -4.56 1.85
C ALA A 1036 35.63 -4.93 0.64
N GLU A 1037 35.07 -4.82 -0.56
CA GLU A 1037 35.69 -5.17 -1.84
C GLU A 1037 35.44 -4.07 -2.89
N HIS A 1038 36.18 -4.12 -3.99
CA HIS A 1038 36.04 -3.18 -5.11
C HIS A 1038 34.61 -3.22 -5.68
N VAL A 1039 34.06 -2.05 -5.93
CA VAL A 1039 32.78 -1.85 -6.64
C VAL A 1039 33.06 -1.49 -8.09
N THR A 1040 32.09 -1.63 -9.00
CA THR A 1040 32.29 -1.22 -10.41
C THR A 1040 31.21 -0.24 -10.84
N GLY A 1041 31.62 0.99 -11.18
CA GLY A 1041 30.76 2.04 -11.67
C GLY A 1041 30.75 2.13 -13.20
N TRP A 1042 29.59 2.42 -13.80
CA TRP A 1042 29.48 2.63 -15.24
C TRP A 1042 28.27 3.50 -15.63
N VAL A 1043 28.28 3.91 -16.90
CA VAL A 1043 27.13 4.49 -17.59
C VAL A 1043 27.02 3.85 -18.96
N GLU A 1044 25.77 3.64 -19.40
CA GLU A 1044 25.50 3.18 -20.76
C GLU A 1044 25.86 4.28 -21.78
N PRO A 1045 26.40 3.95 -22.97
CA PRO A 1045 26.72 4.94 -23.99
C PRO A 1045 25.54 5.89 -24.28
N GLY A 1046 25.77 7.20 -24.10
CA GLY A 1046 24.77 8.25 -24.33
C GLY A 1046 23.76 8.49 -23.20
N SER A 1047 23.85 7.74 -22.10
CA SER A 1047 23.02 7.93 -20.90
C SER A 1047 23.66 8.89 -19.89
N ALA A 1048 22.82 9.48 -19.03
CA ALA A 1048 23.25 10.16 -17.79
C ALA A 1048 22.94 9.33 -16.54
N THR A 1049 22.24 8.20 -16.68
CA THR A 1049 21.92 7.30 -15.56
C THR A 1049 23.17 6.55 -15.13
N CYS A 1050 23.60 6.88 -13.92
CA CYS A 1050 24.74 6.33 -13.23
C CYS A 1050 24.40 4.98 -12.60
N ARG A 1051 25.36 4.05 -12.58
CA ARG A 1051 25.19 2.71 -12.02
C ARG A 1051 26.45 2.26 -11.28
N VAL A 1052 26.28 1.55 -10.18
CA VAL A 1052 27.36 0.88 -9.44
C VAL A 1052 26.93 -0.54 -9.10
N ALA A 1053 27.78 -1.52 -9.42
CA ALA A 1053 27.60 -2.92 -9.06
C ALA A 1053 28.56 -3.26 -7.93
N PHE A 1054 28.06 -4.00 -6.94
CA PHE A 1054 28.83 -4.39 -5.77
C PHE A 1054 28.41 -5.77 -5.28
N ARG A 1055 29.30 -6.42 -4.55
CA ARG A 1055 29.00 -7.66 -3.84
C ARG A 1055 28.47 -7.31 -2.46
N GLY A 1056 27.27 -7.80 -2.13
CA GLY A 1056 26.71 -7.67 -0.79
C GLY A 1056 27.38 -8.61 0.21
N THR A 1057 27.24 -8.33 1.51
CA THR A 1057 27.65 -9.26 2.57
C THR A 1057 26.85 -10.57 2.56
N ASP A 1058 25.73 -10.60 1.84
CA ASP A 1058 24.94 -11.80 1.54
C ASP A 1058 25.56 -12.70 0.45
N GLY A 1059 26.67 -12.27 -0.17
CA GLY A 1059 27.37 -13.00 -1.22
C GLY A 1059 26.76 -12.85 -2.61
N HIS A 1060 25.72 -12.04 -2.78
CA HIS A 1060 25.09 -11.80 -4.08
C HIS A 1060 25.50 -10.44 -4.65
N LEU A 1061 25.42 -10.31 -5.98
CA LEU A 1061 25.67 -9.03 -6.64
C LEU A 1061 24.40 -8.18 -6.65
N HIS A 1062 24.59 -6.91 -6.33
CA HIS A 1062 23.58 -5.87 -6.32
C HIS A 1062 24.03 -4.70 -7.18
N GLU A 1063 23.08 -3.95 -7.70
CA GLU A 1063 23.29 -2.73 -8.47
C GLU A 1063 22.53 -1.58 -7.83
N ILE A 1064 23.15 -0.41 -7.72
CA ILE A 1064 22.48 0.86 -7.42
C ILE A 1064 22.48 1.73 -8.67
N ARG A 1065 21.33 2.29 -9.03
CA ARG A 1065 21.16 3.22 -10.17
C ARG A 1065 20.60 4.57 -9.71
N TRP A 1066 21.10 5.66 -10.30
CA TRP A 1066 20.66 7.04 -10.00
C TRP A 1066 20.97 8.00 -11.17
N GLY A 1067 20.55 9.26 -11.06
CA GLY A 1067 20.92 10.34 -11.99
C GLY A 1067 19.78 10.87 -12.83
#